data_AF-A0A8C4LXB7-F1
#
_entry.id   AF-A0A8C4LXB7-F1
#
_cell.length_a   1.000
_cell.length_b   1.000
_cell.length_c   1.000
_cell.angle_alpha   90.00
_cell.angle_beta   90.00
_cell.angle_gamma   90.00
#
_symmetry.space_group_name_H-M   'P 1'
#
loop_
_entity.id
_entity.type
_entity.pdbx_description
1 polymer ?
#
loop_
_entity_poly.entity_id
_entity_poly.type
_entity_poly.pdbx_seq_one_letter_code
_entity_poly.pdbx_strand_id
1 'polypeptide(L)'
;EDVERGSKASNLRLDFVEDSNFKNKVNYSYTAVQIPTDIYKGSTVILNELNWTEALENVFIENRRQDPTLLWQVFGSATGVTRYYPGGCSPSPLSPQYIQGASSPKDMVIIVDVSGSVSGLTLKLMKTSVCEMLDTLSDDDYVNVASFNEKAQPVSCFTHLVQANVRNKKVFKEAVQGMVAKGTTGYKAGFEYAFDQLQNSNITRANCNKMIMMFTDGGEDRVQDVFEKYNWPNRTVRVFTFSVGQHNYDVTPLQWMACANKGYYFEIPSIGAIRINTQEYLDVLGRPMVLAGKEAKQVQWTNVYEDALGLGLVVTGTLPVFNLTQDGPGEKKNQLILGVMGIDVALNDIKRLTPNYTLGANGYVFAIDLNGYVLLHPNLKPQTTNFREPVTLDFLDAELEDENKEEIRRSMIDGNKGHKQIRTLVKSLDERYIDEVMRNYTWVPIRSTNYSSAPTQTWEPARHIVAVASNGQAGLLGSLHPTALSSSPSPLFLPLLTPREYCKDLNASDNNTEFLKNFIELMEKVTPDSKQCECLVGQPGLGSAQAAWGQPRGTQRPGRCGNMQAQASAEDWTENPEPFNASFYRRSLDNHGYVFKPPHQDAHLLASGSQHPTLTSQLYQNQGEWCSLHSTTGLPGSGEDGLGPSPSLSSSSFPTSQDLLCILIDDGGFLVLSNQNHQWDQVGRFFSEVDANLMMALYNNSFYTRKESYDYQAACAPQPQGNLGAAPRGVFVPTVADFLNLAWWTSAAGAPWPGGLKRSGTHCILPRPLPATRAPSRPVRPLRAAAASLTPHPCPADGPEQCELVQRPRYRRGPHICFDYNATVRRGVTDLTSRSPPQSW
;
A
#
# COMPACT_ATOMS: atom_id res chain seq x y z
N GLU A 1 -32.87 23.07 7.10
CA GLU A 1 -34.15 23.74 7.32
C GLU A 1 -34.43 23.90 8.82
N ASP A 2 -33.69 24.77 9.52
CA ASP A 2 -33.95 25.14 10.92
C ASP A 2 -33.72 26.65 11.08
N VAL A 3 -34.62 27.44 10.48
CA VAL A 3 -34.60 28.92 10.58
C VAL A 3 -35.66 29.45 11.56
N GLU A 4 -36.47 28.61 12.19
CA GLU A 4 -37.52 29.07 13.11
C GLU A 4 -37.42 28.49 14.52
N ARG A 5 -36.41 28.95 15.26
CA ARG A 5 -36.51 29.21 16.72
C ARG A 5 -35.35 30.08 17.16
N GLY A 6 -35.67 31.31 17.57
CA GLY A 6 -34.73 32.35 18.00
C GLY A 6 -33.95 32.01 19.27
N SER A 7 -33.03 31.07 19.20
CA SER A 7 -31.83 31.08 20.04
C SER A 7 -30.72 31.76 19.23
N LYS A 8 -30.15 32.83 19.78
CA LYS A 8 -28.94 33.43 19.21
C LYS A 8 -27.84 32.38 19.27
N ALA A 9 -27.64 31.62 18.20
CA ALA A 9 -26.37 30.96 17.97
C ALA A 9 -25.34 32.09 17.85
N SER A 10 -24.58 32.34 18.91
CA SER A 10 -23.36 33.11 18.81
C SER A 10 -22.49 32.41 17.79
N ASN A 11 -22.45 32.92 16.56
CA ASN A 11 -21.45 32.48 15.59
C ASN A 11 -20.09 32.87 16.17
N LEU A 12 -19.50 31.94 16.92
CA LEU A 12 -18.15 32.07 17.44
C LEU A 12 -17.26 32.16 16.21
N ARG A 13 -16.69 33.34 15.96
CA ARG A 13 -15.74 33.53 14.87
C ARG A 13 -14.43 32.94 15.34
N LEU A 14 -14.16 31.73 14.87
CA LEU A 14 -12.94 31.01 15.17
C LEU A 14 -11.83 31.49 14.22
N ASP A 15 -10.70 31.88 14.78
CA ASP A 15 -9.51 32.23 14.02
C ASP A 15 -8.71 30.96 13.72
N PHE A 16 -8.63 30.62 12.44
CA PHE A 16 -7.83 29.50 11.96
C PHE A 16 -6.51 29.99 11.40
N VAL A 17 -5.42 29.36 11.80
CA VAL A 17 -4.06 29.65 11.35
C VAL A 17 -3.59 28.51 10.45
N GLU A 18 -2.94 28.84 9.33
CA GLU A 18 -2.29 27.84 8.49
C GLU A 18 -1.03 27.33 9.20
N ASP A 19 -0.94 26.00 9.36
CA ASP A 19 0.20 25.36 10.00
C ASP A 19 0.85 24.35 9.05
N SER A 20 2.16 24.46 8.86
CA SER A 20 2.93 23.63 7.94
C SER A 20 3.04 22.16 8.40
N ASN A 21 3.02 21.90 9.70
CA ASN A 21 3.05 20.53 10.24
C ASN A 21 1.72 19.80 9.94
N PHE A 22 0.61 20.53 9.97
CA PHE A 22 -0.73 19.99 9.70
C PHE A 22 -1.14 20.06 8.23
N LYS A 23 -0.41 20.84 7.41
CA LYS A 23 -0.75 21.16 6.01
C LYS A 23 -2.19 21.66 5.84
N ASN A 24 -2.75 22.23 6.90
CA ASN A 24 -4.15 22.60 6.98
C ASN A 24 -4.35 23.79 7.94
N LYS A 25 -5.54 24.37 7.90
CA LYS A 25 -5.98 25.46 8.78
C LYS A 25 -6.46 24.88 10.10
N VAL A 26 -5.79 25.29 11.18
CA VAL A 26 -6.02 24.76 12.52
C VAL A 26 -6.25 25.87 13.54
N ASN A 27 -6.96 25.54 14.61
CA ASN A 27 -7.25 26.42 15.72
C ASN A 27 -6.63 25.85 17.01
N TYR A 28 -5.74 26.62 17.63
CA TYR A 28 -5.05 26.21 18.85
C TYR A 28 -5.78 26.52 20.15
N SER A 29 -6.83 27.34 20.08
CA SER A 29 -7.62 27.77 21.24
C SER A 29 -8.70 26.78 21.63
N TYR A 30 -9.21 26.00 20.67
CA TYR A 30 -10.34 25.10 20.87
C TYR A 30 -10.15 23.74 20.21
N THR A 31 -10.82 22.74 20.75
CA THR A 31 -10.99 21.42 20.18
C THR A 31 -12.10 21.39 19.15
N ALA A 32 -11.95 20.55 18.13
CA ALA A 32 -13.04 20.22 17.23
C ALA A 32 -13.73 18.94 17.69
N VAL A 33 -15.05 18.88 17.51
CA VAL A 33 -15.84 17.67 17.79
C VAL A 33 -16.57 17.24 16.55
N GLN A 34 -16.42 15.97 16.22
CA GLN A 34 -17.10 15.32 15.14
C GLN A 34 -18.20 14.40 15.67
N ILE A 35 -19.38 14.60 15.12
CA ILE A 35 -20.55 13.75 15.34
C ILE A 35 -20.91 13.14 13.99
N PRO A 36 -21.00 11.80 13.88
CA PRO A 36 -21.48 11.13 12.67
C PRO A 36 -22.84 11.66 12.21
N THR A 37 -23.06 11.73 10.90
CA THR A 37 -24.24 12.38 10.29
C THR A 37 -25.58 11.72 10.66
N ASP A 38 -25.55 10.45 11.02
CA ASP A 38 -26.69 9.63 11.43
C ASP A 38 -26.97 9.68 12.94
N ILE A 39 -26.13 10.36 13.73
CA ILE A 39 -26.32 10.57 15.16
C ILE A 39 -26.92 11.95 15.41
N TYR A 40 -28.04 12.01 16.14
CA TYR A 40 -28.69 13.27 16.48
C TYR A 40 -27.92 14.04 17.55
N LYS A 41 -27.38 15.21 17.19
CA LYS A 41 -26.60 16.10 18.07
C LYS A 41 -27.32 16.55 19.35
N GLY A 42 -28.66 16.62 19.33
CA GLY A 42 -29.46 17.06 20.49
C GLY A 42 -29.81 15.94 21.46
N SER A 43 -29.35 14.71 21.21
CA SER A 43 -29.56 13.59 22.11
C SER A 43 -28.90 13.85 23.47
N THR A 44 -29.60 13.54 24.56
CA THR A 44 -29.07 13.72 25.92
C THR A 44 -27.79 12.92 26.17
N VAL A 45 -27.67 11.74 25.55
CA VAL A 45 -26.44 10.91 25.61
C VAL A 45 -25.27 11.67 25.01
N ILE A 46 -25.46 12.26 23.82
CA ILE A 46 -24.43 13.00 23.11
C ILE A 46 -24.11 14.31 23.83
N LEU A 47 -25.11 15.04 24.31
CA LEU A 47 -24.90 16.27 25.09
C LEU A 47 -24.10 16.01 26.37
N ASN A 48 -24.37 14.90 27.07
CA ASN A 48 -23.59 14.50 28.24
C ASN A 48 -22.14 14.17 27.87
N GLU A 49 -21.93 13.46 26.76
CA GLU A 49 -20.59 13.18 26.23
C GLU A 49 -19.82 14.47 25.90
N LEU A 50 -20.47 15.43 25.22
CA LEU A 50 -19.88 16.72 24.89
C LEU A 50 -19.50 17.50 26.15
N ASN A 51 -20.31 17.43 27.21
CA ASN A 51 -20.11 18.14 28.46
C ASN A 51 -18.88 17.61 29.23
N TRP A 52 -18.78 16.29 29.47
CA TRP A 52 -17.65 15.77 30.24
C TRP A 52 -16.33 15.75 29.44
N THR A 53 -16.40 15.54 28.12
CA THR A 53 -15.22 15.57 27.24
C THR A 53 -14.64 16.98 27.07
N GLU A 54 -15.36 18.03 27.47
CA GLU A 54 -14.86 19.42 27.45
C GLU A 54 -13.58 19.60 28.27
N ALA A 55 -13.47 18.87 29.39
CA ALA A 55 -12.28 18.91 30.24
C ALA A 55 -10.98 18.46 29.53
N LEU A 56 -11.09 17.72 28.43
CA LEU A 56 -9.92 17.25 27.65
C LEU A 56 -9.23 18.38 26.88
N GLU A 57 -9.93 19.48 26.58
CA GLU A 57 -9.38 20.61 25.84
C GLU A 57 -8.13 21.20 26.52
N ASN A 58 -8.22 21.44 27.83
CA ASN A 58 -7.09 21.94 28.63
C ASN A 58 -5.90 20.98 28.63
N VAL A 59 -6.17 19.67 28.65
CA VAL A 59 -5.12 18.64 28.62
C VAL A 59 -4.44 18.60 27.26
N PHE A 60 -5.21 18.67 26.17
CA PHE A 60 -4.64 18.67 24.82
C PHE A 60 -3.78 19.90 24.54
N ILE A 61 -4.22 21.07 25.01
CA ILE A 61 -3.44 22.32 24.92
C ILE A 61 -2.14 22.19 25.71
N GLU A 62 -2.18 21.65 26.93
CA GLU A 62 -0.99 21.50 27.77
C GLU A 62 0.00 20.48 27.19
N ASN A 63 -0.48 19.36 26.65
CA ASN A 63 0.36 18.36 25.97
C ASN A 63 1.17 19.01 24.83
N ARG A 64 0.52 19.83 24.01
CA ARG A 64 1.18 20.54 22.92
C ARG A 64 2.11 21.65 23.40
N ARG A 65 1.77 22.31 24.52
CA ARG A 65 2.66 23.30 25.15
C ARG A 65 3.97 22.65 25.59
N GLN A 66 3.91 21.40 26.05
CA GLN A 66 5.09 20.61 26.42
C GLN A 66 5.85 20.12 25.19
N ASP A 67 5.13 19.65 24.15
CA ASP A 67 5.71 19.19 22.89
C ASP A 67 5.00 19.83 21.67
N PRO A 68 5.60 20.88 21.08
CA PRO A 68 5.06 21.56 19.90
C PRO A 68 5.05 20.69 18.63
N THR A 69 5.73 19.55 18.61
CA THR A 69 5.80 18.65 17.45
C THR A 69 4.64 17.66 17.39
N LEU A 70 3.82 17.59 18.45
CA LEU A 70 2.64 16.71 18.49
C LEU A 70 1.64 17.06 17.38
N LEU A 71 1.22 16.02 16.66
CA LEU A 71 0.19 16.06 15.63
C LEU A 71 -1.20 15.96 16.28
N TRP A 72 -2.16 15.30 15.61
CA TRP A 72 -3.52 15.17 16.11
C TRP A 72 -3.56 14.38 17.42
N GLN A 73 -4.23 14.95 18.40
CA GLN A 73 -4.66 14.26 19.62
C GLN A 73 -6.15 13.99 19.51
N VAL A 74 -6.56 12.73 19.64
CA VAL A 74 -7.93 12.27 19.41
C VAL A 74 -8.47 11.52 20.62
N PHE A 75 -9.72 11.78 20.96
CA PHE A 75 -10.54 10.92 21.81
C PHE A 75 -11.75 10.45 21.02
N GLY A 76 -11.82 9.15 20.73
CA GLY A 76 -13.01 8.51 20.19
C GLY A 76 -13.86 7.95 21.33
N SER A 77 -15.07 8.45 21.52
CA SER A 77 -16.03 7.94 22.49
C SER A 77 -16.71 6.66 21.99
N ALA A 78 -17.08 5.77 22.90
CA ALA A 78 -17.91 4.60 22.59
C ALA A 78 -19.29 4.96 22.01
N THR A 79 -19.73 6.21 22.19
CA THR A 79 -20.96 6.74 21.60
C THR A 79 -20.82 7.15 20.13
N GLY A 80 -19.61 7.06 19.55
CA GLY A 80 -19.31 7.46 18.18
C GLY A 80 -18.90 8.92 18.00
N VAL A 81 -18.92 9.73 19.07
CA VAL A 81 -18.42 11.11 19.07
C VAL A 81 -16.90 11.10 19.11
N THR A 82 -16.24 11.87 18.24
CA THR A 82 -14.79 12.01 18.24
C THR A 82 -14.40 13.45 18.50
N ARG A 83 -13.53 13.70 19.49
CA ARG A 83 -12.97 15.03 19.78
C ARG A 83 -11.49 15.04 19.42
N TYR A 84 -11.03 16.07 18.74
CA TYR A 84 -9.64 16.20 18.33
C TYR A 84 -9.07 17.60 18.52
N TYR A 85 -7.75 17.65 18.67
CA TYR A 85 -6.96 18.87 18.85
C TYR A 85 -5.72 18.86 17.95
N PRO A 86 -5.34 20.00 17.33
CA PRO A 86 -6.05 21.30 17.30
C PRO A 86 -7.40 21.25 16.58
N GLY A 87 -8.23 22.29 16.70
CA GLY A 87 -9.52 22.33 16.02
C GLY A 87 -9.37 22.54 14.50
N GLY A 88 -9.86 21.62 13.69
CA GLY A 88 -9.84 21.70 12.22
C GLY A 88 -11.25 21.81 11.61
N CYS A 89 -11.34 22.33 10.38
CA CYS A 89 -12.62 22.48 9.67
C CYS A 89 -13.04 21.25 8.83
N SER A 90 -12.23 20.18 8.78
CA SER A 90 -12.49 19.06 7.87
C SER A 90 -13.17 17.87 8.57
N PRO A 91 -14.22 17.26 7.99
CA PRO A 91 -14.86 16.06 8.53
C PRO A 91 -14.03 14.81 8.23
N SER A 92 -13.49 14.13 9.25
CA SER A 92 -12.71 12.89 9.07
C SER A 92 -13.57 11.64 9.38
N PRO A 93 -13.77 10.66 8.48
CA PRO A 93 -14.46 9.42 8.88
C PRO A 93 -13.78 8.76 10.09
N LEU A 94 -14.58 8.11 10.95
CA LEU A 94 -14.14 7.34 12.12
C LEU A 94 -12.89 6.51 11.80
N SER A 95 -11.84 6.66 12.61
CA SER A 95 -10.51 6.14 12.33
C SER A 95 -10.37 4.65 12.72
N PRO A 96 -9.66 3.82 11.93
CA PRO A 96 -9.32 2.42 12.25
C PRO A 96 -8.66 2.24 13.64
N GLN A 97 -8.06 3.31 14.16
CA GLN A 97 -7.42 3.41 15.47
C GLN A 97 -8.33 2.96 16.64
N TYR A 98 -9.63 3.24 16.56
CA TYR A 98 -10.55 2.93 17.65
C TYR A 98 -10.66 1.42 17.89
N ILE A 99 -10.65 0.61 16.82
CA ILE A 99 -10.92 -0.83 16.88
C ILE A 99 -9.79 -1.58 17.59
N GLN A 100 -8.53 -1.27 17.26
CA GLN A 100 -7.36 -1.94 17.84
C GLN A 100 -7.22 -1.59 19.34
N GLY A 101 -7.47 -0.35 19.72
CA GLY A 101 -7.44 0.05 21.13
C GLY A 101 -8.62 -0.46 21.96
N ALA A 102 -9.75 -0.81 21.34
CA ALA A 102 -10.98 -1.19 22.04
C ALA A 102 -11.07 -2.67 22.45
N SER A 103 -10.33 -3.58 21.79
CA SER A 103 -10.45 -5.02 22.07
C SER A 103 -9.18 -5.80 21.76
N SER A 104 -8.99 -6.94 22.44
CA SER A 104 -7.93 -7.90 22.10
C SER A 104 -8.28 -8.71 20.84
N PRO A 105 -7.28 -9.27 20.12
CA PRO A 105 -7.53 -10.03 18.90
C PRO A 105 -8.54 -11.17 19.06
N LYS A 106 -9.19 -11.54 17.96
CA LYS A 106 -10.28 -12.53 17.98
C LYS A 106 -10.20 -13.56 16.85
N ASP A 107 -10.62 -14.78 17.18
CA ASP A 107 -10.96 -15.84 16.25
C ASP A 107 -12.50 -15.84 16.09
N MET A 108 -12.98 -15.36 14.95
CA MET A 108 -14.40 -15.17 14.67
C MET A 108 -14.88 -16.15 13.59
N VAL A 109 -15.95 -16.89 13.86
CA VAL A 109 -16.67 -17.64 12.81
C VAL A 109 -18.02 -16.99 12.57
N ILE A 110 -18.25 -16.54 11.34
CA ILE A 110 -19.53 -15.96 10.92
C ILE A 110 -20.34 -17.06 10.23
N ILE A 111 -21.52 -17.36 10.76
CA ILE A 111 -22.49 -18.28 10.16
C ILE A 111 -23.71 -17.51 9.68
N VAL A 112 -24.07 -17.69 8.41
CA VAL A 112 -25.16 -16.96 7.75
C VAL A 112 -26.25 -17.94 7.34
N ASP A 113 -27.47 -17.67 7.78
CA ASP A 113 -28.66 -18.40 7.35
C ASP A 113 -28.95 -18.11 5.88
N VAL A 114 -29.02 -19.17 5.06
CA VAL A 114 -29.39 -19.10 3.64
C VAL A 114 -30.61 -19.98 3.34
N SER A 115 -31.46 -20.20 4.34
CA SER A 115 -32.76 -20.86 4.16
C SER A 115 -33.72 -20.07 3.26
N GLY A 116 -34.83 -20.67 2.85
CA GLY A 116 -35.82 -20.01 1.99
C GLY A 116 -36.49 -18.78 2.61
N SER A 117 -36.57 -18.69 3.95
CA SER A 117 -37.24 -17.61 4.68
C SER A 117 -36.54 -16.26 4.49
N VAL A 118 -35.21 -16.27 4.46
CA VAL A 118 -34.39 -15.05 4.34
C VAL A 118 -34.35 -14.48 2.91
N SER A 119 -35.01 -15.10 1.94
CA SER A 119 -34.97 -14.67 0.54
C SER A 119 -35.51 -13.22 0.36
N GLY A 120 -34.89 -12.46 -0.54
CA GLY A 120 -35.28 -11.07 -0.81
C GLY A 120 -34.49 -10.03 0.00
N LEU A 121 -35.18 -9.09 0.65
CA LEU A 121 -34.57 -7.95 1.35
C LEU A 121 -33.69 -8.41 2.53
N THR A 122 -34.13 -9.42 3.27
CA THR A 122 -33.43 -9.92 4.45
C THR A 122 -32.05 -10.47 4.11
N LEU A 123 -31.91 -11.33 3.10
CA LEU A 123 -30.61 -11.81 2.63
C LEU A 123 -29.74 -10.65 2.13
N LYS A 124 -30.32 -9.64 1.47
CA LYS A 124 -29.56 -8.44 1.05
C LYS A 124 -29.00 -7.69 2.25
N LEU A 125 -29.80 -7.50 3.30
CA LEU A 125 -29.35 -6.87 4.56
C LEU A 125 -28.29 -7.72 5.26
N MET A 126 -28.43 -9.05 5.30
CA MET A 126 -27.44 -9.96 5.88
C MET A 126 -26.10 -9.86 5.14
N LYS A 127 -26.10 -9.90 3.80
CA LYS A 127 -24.89 -9.74 2.99
C LYS A 127 -24.15 -8.45 3.31
N THR A 128 -24.88 -7.32 3.32
CA THR A 128 -24.30 -6.02 3.69
C THR A 128 -23.79 -6.02 5.13
N SER A 129 -24.53 -6.61 6.08
CA SER A 129 -24.13 -6.67 7.49
C SER A 129 -22.85 -7.49 7.70
N VAL A 130 -22.69 -8.60 6.97
CA VAL A 130 -21.46 -9.40 7.02
C VAL A 130 -20.29 -8.65 6.40
N CYS A 131 -20.49 -7.93 5.29
CA CYS A 131 -19.45 -7.07 4.71
C CYS A 131 -18.99 -5.99 5.70
N GLU A 132 -19.91 -5.28 6.35
CA GLU A 132 -19.59 -4.26 7.37
C GLU A 132 -18.93 -4.88 8.60
N MET A 133 -19.35 -6.08 9.01
CA MET A 133 -18.71 -6.81 10.11
C MET A 133 -17.26 -7.18 9.79
N LEU A 134 -16.97 -7.63 8.56
CA LEU A 134 -15.61 -7.91 8.11
C LEU A 134 -14.74 -6.65 8.13
N ASP A 135 -15.32 -5.46 7.90
CA ASP A 135 -14.59 -4.19 7.98
C ASP A 135 -14.20 -3.81 9.41
N THR A 136 -14.85 -4.37 10.43
CA THR A 136 -14.43 -4.21 11.83
C THR A 136 -13.23 -5.08 12.23
N LEU A 137 -12.77 -5.98 11.35
CA LEU A 137 -11.66 -6.88 11.63
C LEU A 137 -10.32 -6.28 11.22
N SER A 138 -9.35 -6.43 12.11
CA SER A 138 -7.95 -6.04 11.94
C SER A 138 -7.10 -7.22 11.45
N ASP A 139 -5.87 -6.94 11.01
CA ASP A 139 -4.94 -7.97 10.53
C ASP A 139 -4.50 -8.97 11.62
N ASP A 140 -4.67 -8.66 12.91
CA ASP A 140 -4.37 -9.61 13.99
C ASP A 140 -5.51 -10.62 14.24
N ASP A 141 -6.69 -10.36 13.70
CA ASP A 141 -7.88 -11.19 13.83
C ASP A 141 -7.89 -12.32 12.79
N TYR A 142 -8.56 -13.43 13.15
CA TYR A 142 -8.85 -14.51 12.23
C TYR A 142 -10.34 -14.67 12.01
N VAL A 143 -10.73 -14.94 10.77
CA VAL A 143 -12.12 -15.09 10.38
C VAL A 143 -12.32 -16.24 9.40
N ASN A 144 -13.48 -16.89 9.51
CA ASN A 144 -14.04 -17.71 8.45
C ASN A 144 -15.54 -17.41 8.34
N VAL A 145 -16.08 -17.52 7.14
CA VAL A 145 -17.49 -17.28 6.85
C VAL A 145 -18.10 -18.54 6.25
N ALA A 146 -19.15 -19.03 6.89
CA ALA A 146 -19.93 -20.18 6.45
C ALA A 146 -21.39 -19.80 6.25
N SER A 147 -22.02 -20.49 5.30
CA SER A 147 -23.46 -20.42 5.09
C SER A 147 -24.08 -21.74 5.52
N PHE A 148 -25.30 -21.68 6.05
CA PHE A 148 -26.03 -22.88 6.41
C PHE A 148 -27.48 -22.82 5.96
N ASN A 149 -27.98 -23.97 5.53
CA ASN A 149 -29.39 -24.28 5.38
C ASN A 149 -29.65 -25.61 6.10
N GLU A 150 -29.85 -26.71 5.38
CA GLU A 150 -29.87 -28.07 5.94
C GLU A 150 -28.48 -28.56 6.34
N LYS A 151 -27.44 -28.06 5.67
CA LYS A 151 -26.03 -28.36 5.95
C LYS A 151 -25.24 -27.06 5.99
N ALA A 152 -24.12 -27.07 6.71
CA ALA A 152 -23.19 -25.94 6.76
C ALA A 152 -22.05 -26.16 5.75
N GLN A 153 -21.67 -25.09 5.04
CA GLN A 153 -20.58 -25.09 4.07
C GLN A 153 -19.83 -23.74 4.11
N PRO A 154 -18.50 -23.74 3.87
CA PRO A 154 -17.76 -22.49 3.72
C PRO A 154 -18.27 -21.71 2.51
N VAL A 155 -18.35 -20.38 2.62
CA VAL A 155 -18.83 -19.51 1.53
C VAL A 155 -17.74 -19.30 0.47
N SER A 156 -16.48 -19.36 0.88
CA SER A 156 -15.31 -19.12 0.03
C SER A 156 -14.48 -20.40 -0.14
N CYS A 157 -13.33 -20.27 -0.83
CA CYS A 157 -12.33 -21.34 -0.93
C CYS A 157 -11.66 -21.71 0.40
N PHE A 158 -11.80 -20.87 1.44
CA PHE A 158 -11.15 -21.09 2.73
C PHE A 158 -11.88 -22.16 3.55
N THR A 159 -11.17 -23.23 3.89
CA THR A 159 -11.68 -24.35 4.69
C THR A 159 -11.50 -24.17 6.19
N HIS A 160 -10.72 -23.15 6.59
CA HIS A 160 -10.34 -22.86 7.95
C HIS A 160 -10.32 -21.36 8.24
N LEU A 161 -10.08 -20.98 9.50
CA LEU A 161 -9.88 -19.60 9.94
C LEU A 161 -8.63 -18.99 9.28
N VAL A 162 -8.80 -17.88 8.59
CA VAL A 162 -7.71 -17.17 7.89
C VAL A 162 -7.54 -15.77 8.48
N GLN A 163 -6.35 -15.20 8.35
CA GLN A 163 -6.08 -13.84 8.81
C GLN A 163 -7.01 -12.85 8.09
N ALA A 164 -7.61 -11.92 8.82
CA ALA A 164 -8.53 -10.92 8.29
C ALA A 164 -7.81 -9.74 7.60
N ASN A 165 -6.82 -10.06 6.74
CA ASN A 165 -6.11 -9.07 5.95
C ASN A 165 -6.97 -8.51 4.80
N VAL A 166 -6.56 -7.38 4.21
CA VAL A 166 -7.31 -6.68 3.15
C VAL A 166 -7.64 -7.63 1.98
N ARG A 167 -6.70 -8.51 1.59
CA ARG A 167 -6.87 -9.45 0.46
C ARG A 167 -7.90 -10.55 0.77
N ASN A 168 -7.79 -11.20 1.91
CA ASN A 168 -8.71 -12.26 2.36
C ASN A 168 -10.12 -11.70 2.60
N LYS A 169 -10.23 -10.51 3.20
CA LYS A 169 -11.52 -9.82 3.38
C LYS A 169 -12.20 -9.55 2.04
N LYS A 170 -11.46 -9.15 1.01
CA LYS A 170 -12.00 -8.95 -0.34
C LYS A 170 -12.60 -10.25 -0.91
N VAL A 171 -11.89 -11.37 -0.81
CA VAL A 171 -12.38 -12.70 -1.24
C VAL A 171 -13.66 -13.08 -0.50
N PHE A 172 -13.72 -12.86 0.82
CA PHE A 172 -14.95 -13.11 1.58
C PHE A 172 -16.10 -12.22 1.14
N LYS A 173 -15.87 -10.91 0.95
CA LYS A 173 -16.90 -9.95 0.51
C LYS A 173 -17.48 -10.36 -0.85
N GLU A 174 -16.64 -10.73 -1.81
CA GLU A 174 -17.08 -11.20 -3.13
C GLU A 174 -17.90 -12.49 -3.03
N ALA A 175 -17.45 -13.46 -2.24
CA ALA A 175 -18.14 -14.72 -2.03
C ALA A 175 -19.50 -14.54 -1.31
N VAL A 176 -19.56 -13.64 -0.31
CA VAL A 176 -20.78 -13.27 0.42
C VAL A 176 -21.83 -12.65 -0.52
N GLN A 177 -21.41 -11.79 -1.45
CA GLN A 177 -22.32 -11.20 -2.44
C GLN A 177 -22.93 -12.26 -3.37
N GLY A 178 -22.22 -13.37 -3.62
CA GLY A 178 -22.67 -14.49 -4.44
C GLY A 178 -23.69 -15.45 -3.77
N MET A 179 -23.96 -15.34 -2.47
CA MET A 179 -24.85 -16.28 -1.76
C MET A 179 -26.31 -16.25 -2.27
N VAL A 180 -26.99 -17.40 -2.28
CA VAL A 180 -28.39 -17.53 -2.70
C VAL A 180 -29.19 -18.33 -1.68
N ALA A 181 -30.35 -17.80 -1.26
CA ALA A 181 -31.24 -18.45 -0.31
C ALA A 181 -31.99 -19.65 -0.92
N LYS A 182 -31.83 -20.84 -0.33
CA LYS A 182 -32.51 -22.11 -0.71
C LYS A 182 -32.57 -23.09 0.47
N GLY A 183 -33.63 -23.89 0.54
CA GLY A 183 -33.76 -25.02 1.47
C GLY A 183 -34.37 -24.64 2.82
N THR A 184 -34.30 -25.58 3.78
CA THR A 184 -34.82 -25.41 5.14
C THR A 184 -33.72 -25.01 6.13
N THR A 185 -34.10 -24.55 7.32
CA THR A 185 -33.18 -24.01 8.34
C THR A 185 -32.68 -25.10 9.29
N GLY A 186 -31.37 -25.28 9.40
CA GLY A 186 -30.71 -26.27 10.25
C GLY A 186 -29.65 -25.66 11.17
N TYR A 187 -30.08 -25.06 12.29
CA TYR A 187 -29.16 -24.40 13.24
C TYR A 187 -28.10 -25.34 13.82
N LYS A 188 -28.46 -26.60 14.08
CA LYS A 188 -27.53 -27.63 14.56
C LYS A 188 -26.32 -27.78 13.65
N ALA A 189 -26.53 -27.90 12.34
CA ALA A 189 -25.45 -28.05 11.37
C ALA A 189 -24.54 -26.81 11.34
N GLY A 190 -25.13 -25.60 11.41
CA GLY A 190 -24.40 -24.34 11.46
C GLY A 190 -23.47 -24.24 12.69
N PHE A 191 -23.99 -24.52 13.88
CA PHE A 191 -23.20 -24.45 15.11
C PHE A 191 -22.18 -25.59 15.22
N GLU A 192 -22.51 -26.82 14.82
CA GLU A 192 -21.55 -27.93 14.81
C GLU A 192 -20.33 -27.61 13.92
N TYR A 193 -20.56 -27.06 12.73
CA TYR A 193 -19.49 -26.59 11.85
C TYR A 193 -18.66 -25.47 12.51
N ALA A 194 -19.32 -24.48 13.11
CA ALA A 194 -18.62 -23.36 13.74
C ALA A 194 -17.74 -23.79 14.92
N PHE A 195 -18.20 -24.74 15.74
CA PHE A 195 -17.39 -25.29 16.84
C PHE A 195 -16.21 -26.13 16.34
N ASP A 196 -16.39 -26.94 15.29
CA ASP A 196 -15.31 -27.71 14.67
C ASP A 196 -14.18 -26.80 14.16
N GLN A 197 -14.56 -25.70 13.48
CA GLN A 197 -13.62 -24.67 13.02
C GLN A 197 -12.85 -24.02 14.18
N LEU A 198 -13.52 -23.76 15.31
CA LEU A 198 -12.91 -23.15 16.49
C LEU A 198 -12.11 -24.14 17.35
N GLN A 199 -12.25 -25.45 17.17
CA GLN A 199 -11.46 -26.48 17.88
C GLN A 199 -10.21 -26.91 17.12
N ASN A 200 -10.15 -26.68 15.80
CA ASN A 200 -8.97 -27.01 15.00
C ASN A 200 -7.73 -26.23 15.48
N SER A 201 -6.69 -26.97 15.90
CA SER A 201 -5.46 -26.45 16.50
C SER A 201 -4.24 -26.52 15.58
N ASN A 202 -4.36 -27.14 14.40
CA ASN A 202 -3.25 -27.33 13.46
C ASN A 202 -2.93 -26.09 12.61
N ILE A 203 -3.62 -24.98 12.83
CA ILE A 203 -3.60 -23.78 11.97
C ILE A 203 -3.15 -22.58 12.81
N THR A 204 -2.51 -21.60 12.17
CA THR A 204 -2.15 -20.33 12.82
C THR A 204 -3.42 -19.57 13.21
N ARG A 205 -3.49 -19.12 14.46
CA ARG A 205 -4.69 -18.47 15.05
C ARG A 205 -4.30 -17.37 16.01
N ALA A 206 -5.25 -16.48 16.33
CA ALA A 206 -5.03 -15.48 17.37
C ALA A 206 -5.03 -16.15 18.75
N ASN A 207 -5.85 -17.21 18.90
CA ASN A 207 -5.99 -17.99 20.15
C ASN A 207 -6.29 -17.10 21.37
N CYS A 208 -7.04 -16.04 21.15
CA CYS A 208 -7.47 -15.09 22.16
C CYS A 208 -9.00 -15.19 22.32
N ASN A 209 -9.76 -14.15 21.97
CA ASN A 209 -11.22 -14.17 22.03
C ASN A 209 -11.79 -15.15 21.00
N LYS A 210 -12.54 -16.17 21.43
CA LYS A 210 -13.21 -17.11 20.51
C LYS A 210 -14.70 -16.80 20.43
N MET A 211 -15.21 -16.59 19.22
CA MET A 211 -16.59 -16.18 19.05
C MET A 211 -17.25 -16.70 17.77
N ILE A 212 -18.55 -16.91 17.87
CA ILE A 212 -19.44 -17.26 16.76
C ILE A 212 -20.46 -16.14 16.60
N MET A 213 -20.63 -15.66 15.37
CA MET A 213 -21.66 -14.69 15.00
C MET A 213 -22.67 -15.34 14.07
N MET A 214 -23.93 -15.34 14.44
CA MET A 214 -25.01 -15.94 13.65
C MET A 214 -25.94 -14.85 13.10
N PHE A 215 -26.16 -14.85 11.79
CA PHE A 215 -27.13 -13.97 11.12
C PHE A 215 -28.32 -14.79 10.62
N THR A 216 -29.53 -14.47 11.07
CA THR A 216 -30.78 -15.16 10.71
C THR A 216 -31.97 -14.19 10.82
N ASP A 217 -33.13 -14.57 10.31
CA ASP A 217 -34.40 -13.83 10.42
C ASP A 217 -35.29 -14.32 11.57
N GLY A 218 -34.76 -15.16 12.46
CA GLY A 218 -35.50 -15.77 13.56
C GLY A 218 -35.59 -17.28 13.42
N GLY A 219 -36.08 -17.96 14.45
CA GLY A 219 -36.25 -19.40 14.42
C GLY A 219 -36.71 -19.99 15.74
N GLU A 220 -37.06 -21.28 15.70
CA GLU A 220 -37.76 -21.95 16.80
C GLU A 220 -36.82 -22.79 17.69
N ASP A 221 -35.69 -23.25 17.15
CA ASP A 221 -34.76 -24.15 17.84
C ASP A 221 -33.69 -23.40 18.65
N ARG A 222 -33.42 -23.88 19.86
CA ARG A 222 -32.39 -23.35 20.78
C ARG A 222 -31.07 -24.11 20.70
N VAL A 223 -31.05 -25.30 20.10
CA VAL A 223 -29.85 -26.13 19.88
C VAL A 223 -29.04 -26.36 21.18
N GLN A 224 -29.74 -26.58 22.29
CA GLN A 224 -29.12 -26.71 23.62
C GLN A 224 -28.13 -27.87 23.70
N ASP A 225 -28.42 -28.98 23.02
CA ASP A 225 -27.60 -30.18 22.95
C ASP A 225 -26.19 -29.91 22.39
N VAL A 226 -26.08 -29.04 21.39
CA VAL A 226 -24.79 -28.64 20.81
C VAL A 226 -23.98 -27.79 21.80
N PHE A 227 -24.62 -26.84 22.49
CA PHE A 227 -23.91 -26.01 23.48
C PHE A 227 -23.46 -26.81 24.69
N GLU A 228 -24.26 -27.77 25.13
CA GLU A 228 -23.91 -28.72 26.20
C GLU A 228 -22.69 -29.57 25.83
N LYS A 229 -22.63 -30.03 24.58
CA LYS A 229 -21.52 -30.86 24.07
C LYS A 229 -20.22 -30.08 23.88
N TYR A 230 -20.27 -28.89 23.26
CA TYR A 230 -19.07 -28.19 22.78
C TYR A 230 -18.58 -27.05 23.67
N ASN A 231 -19.46 -26.35 24.40
CA ASN A 231 -19.09 -25.10 25.08
C ASN A 231 -19.30 -25.14 26.61
N TRP A 232 -20.18 -25.99 27.14
CA TRP A 232 -20.47 -26.05 28.57
C TRP A 232 -19.58 -27.08 29.29
N PRO A 233 -19.21 -26.87 30.57
CA PRO A 233 -19.66 -25.79 31.47
C PRO A 233 -18.84 -24.49 31.41
N ASN A 234 -17.67 -24.49 30.78
CA ASN A 234 -16.69 -23.39 30.88
C ASN A 234 -17.12 -22.12 30.14
N ARG A 235 -17.92 -22.27 29.06
CA ARG A 235 -18.42 -21.19 28.19
C ARG A 235 -17.27 -20.30 27.71
N THR A 236 -16.33 -20.92 27.01
CA THR A 236 -15.13 -20.28 26.47
C THR A 236 -15.43 -19.56 25.16
N VAL A 237 -16.37 -20.06 24.36
CA VAL A 237 -16.79 -19.42 23.11
C VAL A 237 -17.99 -18.52 23.36
N ARG A 238 -17.92 -17.28 22.88
CA ARG A 238 -19.03 -16.31 22.95
C ARG A 238 -19.91 -16.42 21.71
N VAL A 239 -21.23 -16.44 21.89
CA VAL A 239 -22.19 -16.55 20.77
C VAL A 239 -22.98 -15.26 20.65
N PHE A 240 -22.87 -14.61 19.50
CA PHE A 240 -23.64 -13.42 19.15
C PHE A 240 -24.67 -13.78 18.09
N THR A 241 -25.89 -13.29 18.26
CA THR A 241 -27.01 -13.58 17.35
C THR A 241 -27.59 -12.28 16.82
N PHE A 242 -27.72 -12.18 15.51
CA PHE A 242 -28.27 -11.04 14.79
C PHE A 242 -29.58 -11.43 14.14
N SER A 243 -30.67 -10.78 14.55
CA SER A 243 -31.97 -10.84 13.88
C SER A 243 -31.98 -9.77 12.79
N VAL A 244 -32.16 -10.16 11.52
CA VAL A 244 -32.03 -9.25 10.38
C VAL A 244 -33.32 -9.14 9.59
N GLY A 245 -33.69 -7.92 9.24
CA GLY A 245 -34.88 -7.60 8.46
C GLY A 245 -36.12 -7.43 9.34
N GLN A 246 -37.20 -6.97 8.71
CA GLN A 246 -38.52 -6.93 9.34
C GLN A 246 -39.22 -8.25 9.07
N HIS A 247 -39.44 -9.02 10.13
CA HIS A 247 -40.05 -10.33 10.08
C HIS A 247 -40.92 -10.58 11.31
N ASN A 248 -41.81 -11.57 11.21
CA ASN A 248 -42.70 -11.98 12.31
C ASN A 248 -42.26 -13.30 12.98
N TYR A 249 -41.06 -13.80 12.66
CA TYR A 249 -40.52 -15.01 13.28
C TYR A 249 -40.11 -14.75 14.73
N ASP A 250 -40.12 -15.82 15.54
CA ASP A 250 -39.72 -15.74 16.96
C ASP A 250 -38.21 -15.51 17.08
N VAL A 251 -37.85 -14.52 17.90
CA VAL A 251 -36.46 -14.15 18.22
C VAL A 251 -36.04 -14.63 19.60
N THR A 252 -36.97 -15.17 20.40
CA THR A 252 -36.73 -15.64 21.77
C THR A 252 -35.62 -16.70 21.82
N PRO A 253 -35.55 -17.68 20.89
CA PRO A 253 -34.44 -18.63 20.86
C PRO A 253 -33.08 -17.99 20.61
N LEU A 254 -33.00 -16.97 19.75
CA LEU A 254 -31.77 -16.23 19.48
C LEU A 254 -31.27 -15.52 20.74
N GLN A 255 -32.16 -14.80 21.42
CA GLN A 255 -31.87 -14.13 22.68
C GLN A 255 -31.38 -15.11 23.75
N TRP A 256 -32.00 -16.30 23.81
CA TRP A 256 -31.59 -17.35 24.74
C TRP A 256 -30.17 -17.86 24.42
N MET A 257 -29.86 -18.14 23.15
CA MET A 257 -28.54 -18.61 22.72
C MET A 257 -27.42 -17.61 23.07
N ALA A 258 -27.66 -16.33 22.84
CA ALA A 258 -26.72 -15.27 23.18
C ALA A 258 -26.50 -15.14 24.70
N CYS A 259 -27.59 -15.10 25.48
CA CYS A 259 -27.55 -15.02 26.94
C CYS A 259 -26.85 -16.23 27.58
N ALA A 260 -27.14 -17.44 27.09
CA ALA A 260 -26.58 -18.68 27.62
C ALA A 260 -25.06 -18.75 27.42
N ASN A 261 -24.53 -18.19 26.33
CA ASN A 261 -23.13 -18.27 25.94
C ASN A 261 -22.34 -16.97 26.14
N LYS A 262 -22.77 -16.09 27.06
CA LYS A 262 -22.07 -14.83 27.41
C LYS A 262 -21.81 -13.90 26.21
N GLY A 263 -22.63 -13.96 25.16
CA GLY A 263 -22.58 -13.02 24.06
C GLY A 263 -23.63 -11.94 24.19
N TYR A 264 -24.18 -11.51 23.05
CA TYR A 264 -25.17 -10.44 22.98
C TYR A 264 -26.09 -10.63 21.77
N TYR A 265 -27.31 -10.09 21.88
CA TYR A 265 -28.33 -10.14 20.83
C TYR A 265 -28.45 -8.76 20.18
N PHE A 266 -28.53 -8.74 18.85
CA PHE A 266 -28.67 -7.52 18.05
C PHE A 266 -29.81 -7.66 17.05
N GLU A 267 -30.46 -6.54 16.73
CA GLU A 267 -31.54 -6.47 15.76
C GLU A 267 -31.21 -5.43 14.68
N ILE A 268 -31.27 -5.85 13.40
CA ILE A 268 -30.94 -5.04 12.23
C ILE A 268 -32.18 -4.93 11.34
N PRO A 269 -33.07 -3.95 11.58
CA PRO A 269 -34.30 -3.80 10.79
C PRO A 269 -34.05 -3.18 9.41
N SER A 270 -32.96 -2.41 9.23
CA SER A 270 -32.69 -1.63 8.03
C SER A 270 -31.20 -1.37 7.81
N ILE A 271 -30.84 -0.85 6.64
CA ILE A 271 -29.45 -0.51 6.28
C ILE A 271 -28.83 0.50 7.24
N GLY A 272 -29.60 1.50 7.70
CA GLY A 272 -29.10 2.53 8.61
C GLY A 272 -28.68 1.98 9.99
N ALA A 273 -29.27 0.85 10.40
CA ALA A 273 -28.95 0.21 11.68
C ALA A 273 -27.70 -0.69 11.60
N ILE A 274 -27.22 -1.04 10.41
CA ILE A 274 -26.11 -1.99 10.24
C ILE A 274 -24.84 -1.47 10.92
N ARG A 275 -24.46 -0.22 10.63
CA ARG A 275 -23.16 0.33 11.07
C ARG A 275 -23.00 0.37 12.59
N ILE A 276 -24.08 0.68 13.31
CA ILE A 276 -24.07 0.77 14.78
C ILE A 276 -24.01 -0.63 15.39
N ASN A 277 -24.93 -1.52 14.99
CA ASN A 277 -25.04 -2.87 15.57
C ASN A 277 -23.85 -3.77 15.25
N THR A 278 -23.20 -3.57 14.11
CA THR A 278 -22.01 -4.35 13.73
C THR A 278 -20.75 -3.94 14.50
N GLN A 279 -20.76 -2.84 15.26
CA GLN A 279 -19.62 -2.36 16.05
C GLN A 279 -19.80 -2.56 17.57
N GLU A 280 -21.03 -2.56 18.07
CA GLU A 280 -21.34 -2.66 19.50
C GLU A 280 -20.82 -3.96 20.19
N TYR A 281 -20.54 -5.02 19.43
CA TYR A 281 -19.98 -6.24 20.02
C TYR A 281 -18.60 -6.00 20.69
N LEU A 282 -17.87 -4.96 20.28
CA LEU A 282 -16.59 -4.57 20.87
C LEU A 282 -16.74 -4.21 22.35
N ASP A 283 -17.86 -3.63 22.77
CA ASP A 283 -18.13 -3.32 24.19
C ASP A 283 -18.20 -4.57 25.05
N VAL A 284 -18.65 -5.69 24.48
CA VAL A 284 -18.72 -6.99 25.16
C VAL A 284 -17.32 -7.62 25.26
N LEU A 285 -16.50 -7.44 24.23
CA LEU A 285 -15.12 -7.91 24.20
C LEU A 285 -14.18 -7.07 25.07
N GLY A 286 -14.50 -5.79 25.30
CA GLY A 286 -13.71 -4.89 26.15
C GLY A 286 -13.86 -5.17 27.66
N ARG A 287 -14.92 -5.85 28.11
CA ARG A 287 -15.20 -6.07 29.55
C ARG A 287 -14.05 -6.74 30.34
N PRO A 288 -13.42 -7.82 29.85
CA PRO A 288 -12.29 -8.45 30.53
C PRO A 288 -11.06 -7.55 30.60
N MET A 289 -10.86 -6.73 29.56
CA MET A 289 -9.78 -5.74 29.49
C MET A 289 -9.96 -4.65 30.56
N VAL A 290 -11.20 -4.15 30.74
CA VAL A 290 -11.53 -3.18 31.81
C VAL A 290 -11.24 -3.77 33.20
N LEU A 291 -11.51 -5.06 33.40
CA LEU A 291 -11.26 -5.75 34.68
C LEU A 291 -9.78 -5.98 34.98
N ALA A 292 -8.93 -6.12 33.96
CA ALA A 292 -7.48 -6.21 34.13
C ALA A 292 -6.86 -4.87 34.60
N GLY A 293 -7.60 -3.76 34.50
CA GLY A 293 -7.23 -2.49 35.11
C GLY A 293 -5.94 -1.93 34.52
N LYS A 294 -4.91 -1.75 35.35
CA LYS A 294 -3.65 -1.13 34.91
C LYS A 294 -2.87 -1.99 33.91
N GLU A 295 -2.98 -3.31 33.99
CA GLU A 295 -2.25 -4.23 33.09
C GLU A 295 -2.73 -4.12 31.64
N ALA A 296 -4.00 -3.77 31.45
CA ALA A 296 -4.60 -3.56 30.13
C ALA A 296 -4.29 -2.19 29.50
N LYS A 297 -3.77 -1.23 30.28
CA LYS A 297 -3.40 0.10 29.77
C LYS A 297 -2.03 0.05 29.11
N GLN A 298 -1.95 -0.60 27.96
CA GLN A 298 -0.75 -0.67 27.14
C GLN A 298 -0.99 0.08 25.84
N VAL A 299 0.02 0.86 25.42
CA VAL A 299 -0.04 1.57 24.15
C VAL A 299 0.08 0.54 23.03
N GLN A 300 -0.91 0.53 22.14
CA GLN A 300 -0.89 -0.29 20.93
C GLN A 300 -0.76 0.62 19.71
N TRP A 301 0.12 0.25 18.80
CA TRP A 301 0.36 1.01 17.58
C TRP A 301 -0.42 0.41 16.42
N THR A 302 -1.06 1.28 15.63
CA THR A 302 -1.79 0.85 14.45
C THR A 302 -0.88 0.45 13.30
N ASN A 303 -1.46 -0.23 12.31
CA ASN A 303 -0.85 -0.34 10.98
C ASN A 303 -0.77 1.06 10.34
N VAL A 304 0.09 1.21 9.33
CA VAL A 304 0.19 2.45 8.56
C VAL A 304 -1.12 2.68 7.83
N TYR A 305 -1.67 3.88 7.92
CA TYR A 305 -2.85 4.28 7.14
C TYR A 305 -2.70 5.74 6.71
N GLU A 306 -3.55 6.16 5.77
CA GLU A 306 -3.55 7.54 5.30
C GLU A 306 -4.49 8.40 6.15
N ASP A 307 -3.96 9.50 6.71
CA ASP A 307 -4.74 10.42 7.51
C ASP A 307 -5.80 11.15 6.66
N ALA A 308 -7.05 11.09 7.11
CA ALA A 308 -8.18 11.75 6.48
C ALA A 308 -8.08 13.29 6.50
N LEU A 309 -7.26 13.86 7.39
CA LEU A 309 -7.07 15.31 7.51
C LEU A 309 -5.92 15.86 6.65
N GLY A 310 -5.23 14.99 5.91
CA GLY A 310 -4.22 15.38 4.90
C GLY A 310 -2.77 15.38 5.38
N LEU A 311 -2.46 14.83 6.57
CA LEU A 311 -1.06 14.69 7.01
C LEU A 311 -0.24 13.77 6.09
N GLY A 312 -0.89 12.76 5.50
CA GLY A 312 -0.28 11.70 4.69
C GLY A 312 -0.28 10.37 5.46
N LEU A 313 0.74 9.55 5.26
CA LEU A 313 0.87 8.27 5.98
C LEU A 313 1.22 8.51 7.45
N VAL A 314 0.44 7.91 8.33
CA VAL A 314 0.58 8.03 9.80
C VAL A 314 0.43 6.67 10.47
N VAL A 315 0.90 6.59 11.71
CA VAL A 315 0.57 5.53 12.68
C VAL A 315 0.07 6.17 13.96
N THR A 316 -0.84 5.49 14.66
CA THR A 316 -1.43 6.04 15.90
C THR A 316 -1.10 5.16 17.09
N GLY A 317 -0.63 5.79 18.15
CA GLY A 317 -0.53 5.15 19.47
C GLY A 317 -1.89 5.23 20.17
N THR A 318 -2.51 4.09 20.44
CA THR A 318 -3.85 4.00 21.02
C THR A 318 -3.82 3.51 22.46
N LEU A 319 -4.74 4.02 23.29
CA LEU A 319 -4.90 3.62 24.68
C LEU A 319 -6.39 3.63 25.09
N PRO A 320 -6.93 2.53 25.65
CA PRO A 320 -8.33 2.50 26.08
C PRO A 320 -8.56 3.32 27.36
N VAL A 321 -9.70 4.01 27.39
CA VAL A 321 -10.18 4.77 28.55
C VAL A 321 -11.33 3.99 29.20
N PHE A 322 -11.19 3.69 30.50
CA PHE A 322 -12.14 2.87 31.23
C PHE A 322 -13.10 3.72 32.06
N ASN A 323 -14.36 3.27 32.14
CA ASN A 323 -15.30 3.85 33.08
C ASN A 323 -15.03 3.30 34.49
N LEU A 324 -14.62 4.19 35.40
CA LEU A 324 -14.27 3.85 36.78
C LEU A 324 -15.37 4.15 37.78
N THR A 325 -16.55 4.60 37.34
CA THR A 325 -17.67 4.89 38.25
C THR A 325 -18.14 3.62 38.97
N GLN A 326 -18.56 3.82 40.22
CA GLN A 326 -19.17 2.80 41.06
C GLN A 326 -20.58 3.26 41.38
N ASP A 327 -21.56 2.40 41.10
CA ASP A 327 -22.98 2.72 41.28
C ASP A 327 -23.39 2.72 42.78
N GLY A 328 -22.50 2.23 43.67
CA GLY A 328 -22.63 2.35 45.13
C GLY A 328 -21.52 1.63 45.91
N PRO A 329 -21.37 1.88 47.23
CA PRO A 329 -20.40 1.18 48.07
C PRO A 329 -20.79 -0.32 48.18
N GLY A 330 -20.02 -1.18 47.52
CA GLY A 330 -20.24 -2.63 47.48
C GLY A 330 -20.71 -3.17 46.12
N GLU A 331 -21.03 -2.30 45.15
CA GLU A 331 -21.41 -2.72 43.80
C GLU A 331 -20.20 -2.88 42.87
N LYS A 332 -20.32 -3.81 41.90
CA LYS A 332 -19.24 -4.10 40.95
C LYS A 332 -18.99 -2.88 40.06
N LYS A 333 -17.71 -2.46 39.94
CA LYS A 333 -17.27 -1.41 39.00
C LYS A 333 -17.85 -1.61 37.59
N ASN A 334 -18.13 -0.49 36.91
CA ASN A 334 -18.54 -0.51 35.51
C ASN A 334 -17.49 -1.20 34.63
N GLN A 335 -17.97 -2.02 33.69
CA GLN A 335 -17.13 -2.92 32.86
C GLN A 335 -17.05 -2.45 31.40
N LEU A 336 -17.39 -1.19 31.13
CA LEU A 336 -17.38 -0.62 29.78
C LEU A 336 -16.20 0.33 29.60
N ILE A 337 -15.74 0.43 28.36
CA ILE A 337 -14.82 1.48 27.94
C ILE A 337 -15.62 2.77 27.73
N LEU A 338 -15.06 3.93 28.09
CA LEU A 338 -15.60 5.22 27.69
C LEU A 338 -15.24 5.53 26.22
N GLY A 339 -14.10 5.01 25.78
CA GLY A 339 -13.57 5.26 24.46
C GLY A 339 -12.09 4.92 24.36
N VAL A 340 -11.45 5.40 23.30
CA VAL A 340 -10.02 5.19 23.00
C VAL A 340 -9.38 6.55 22.75
N MET A 341 -8.23 6.79 23.38
CA MET A 341 -7.35 7.92 23.09
C MET A 341 -6.35 7.52 22.03
N GLY A 342 -6.09 8.41 21.07
CA GLY A 342 -5.13 8.24 19.99
C GLY A 342 -4.22 9.46 19.84
N ILE A 343 -2.95 9.23 19.54
CA ILE A 343 -2.00 10.26 19.13
C ILE A 343 -1.33 9.82 17.84
N ASP A 344 -1.37 10.68 16.82
CA ASP A 344 -0.80 10.40 15.51
C ASP A 344 0.69 10.74 15.45
N VAL A 345 1.43 9.90 14.74
CA VAL A 345 2.84 10.11 14.37
C VAL A 345 2.95 9.99 12.86
N ALA A 346 3.37 11.06 12.19
CA ALA A 346 3.57 11.03 10.75
C ALA A 346 4.82 10.22 10.41
N LEU A 347 4.74 9.42 9.36
CA LEU A 347 5.90 8.64 8.88
C LEU A 347 7.05 9.56 8.46
N ASN A 348 6.78 10.80 8.05
CA ASN A 348 7.80 11.79 7.73
C ASN A 348 8.65 12.17 8.94
N ASP A 349 8.06 12.25 10.14
CA ASP A 349 8.80 12.53 11.37
C ASP A 349 9.69 11.35 11.76
N ILE A 350 9.21 10.12 11.56
CA ILE A 350 10.03 8.91 11.76
C ILE A 350 11.18 8.87 10.73
N LYS A 351 10.93 9.23 9.46
CA LYS A 351 11.96 9.32 8.41
C LYS A 351 13.05 10.34 8.74
N ARG A 352 12.71 11.47 9.39
CA ARG A 352 13.69 12.46 9.88
C ARG A 352 14.66 11.87 10.90
N LEU A 353 14.25 10.87 11.68
CA LEU A 353 15.10 10.16 12.63
C LEU A 353 16.04 9.14 11.96
N THR A 354 15.78 8.79 10.70
CA THR A 354 16.57 7.82 9.93
C THR A 354 17.16 8.47 8.66
N PRO A 355 18.19 9.33 8.79
CA PRO A 355 18.75 10.05 7.65
C PRO A 355 19.53 9.13 6.69
N ASN A 356 18.94 8.85 5.53
CA ASN A 356 19.53 7.98 4.49
C ASN A 356 20.84 8.52 3.90
N TYR A 357 21.08 9.84 3.97
CA TYR A 357 22.29 10.43 3.37
C TYR A 357 23.60 9.97 4.01
N THR A 358 23.55 9.45 5.24
CA THR A 358 24.71 8.84 5.90
C THR A 358 25.03 7.44 5.40
N LEU A 359 24.03 6.74 4.82
CA LEU A 359 24.13 5.35 4.36
C LEU A 359 24.54 5.23 2.89
N GLY A 360 24.48 6.33 2.13
CA GLY A 360 24.71 6.36 0.68
C GLY A 360 23.44 6.12 -0.12
N ALA A 361 23.52 6.23 -1.46
CA ALA A 361 22.33 6.23 -2.33
C ALA A 361 21.59 4.89 -2.41
N ASN A 362 22.34 3.79 -2.26
CA ASN A 362 21.81 2.42 -2.27
C ASN A 362 21.50 1.90 -0.85
N GLY A 363 21.90 2.64 0.18
CA GLY A 363 21.60 2.33 1.57
C GLY A 363 20.26 2.92 1.99
N TYR A 364 19.48 2.18 2.75
CA TYR A 364 18.20 2.62 3.29
C TYR A 364 17.91 1.96 4.62
N VAL A 365 17.06 2.58 5.42
CA VAL A 365 16.49 1.97 6.62
C VAL A 365 15.09 1.50 6.31
N PHE A 366 14.78 0.28 6.73
CA PHE A 366 13.41 -0.20 6.79
C PHE A 366 13.04 -0.61 8.21
N ALA A 367 11.74 -0.65 8.48
CA ALA A 367 11.21 -1.13 9.76
C ALA A 367 9.99 -2.00 9.50
N ILE A 368 9.85 -3.06 10.28
CA ILE A 368 8.73 -4.00 10.17
C ILE A 368 8.02 -4.19 11.51
N ASP A 369 6.75 -4.60 11.46
CA ASP A 369 5.97 -5.04 12.60
C ASP A 369 6.08 -6.57 12.84
N LEU A 370 5.31 -7.10 13.80
CA LEU A 370 5.26 -8.54 14.11
C LEU A 370 4.49 -9.37 13.07
N ASN A 371 3.76 -8.73 12.16
CA ASN A 371 3.08 -9.35 11.03
C ASN A 371 3.98 -9.41 9.79
N GLY A 372 5.08 -8.65 9.76
CA GLY A 372 5.99 -8.48 8.64
C GLY A 372 5.64 -7.32 7.70
N TYR A 373 4.65 -6.49 8.06
CA TYR A 373 4.32 -5.27 7.33
C TYR A 373 5.37 -4.20 7.55
N VAL A 374 5.68 -3.45 6.49
CA VAL A 374 6.67 -2.37 6.54
C VAL A 374 6.05 -1.11 7.14
N LEU A 375 6.67 -0.61 8.21
CA LEU A 375 6.41 0.72 8.78
C LEU A 375 7.16 1.79 7.98
N LEU A 376 8.41 1.51 7.60
CA LEU A 376 9.25 2.36 6.79
C LEU A 376 9.89 1.54 5.70
N HIS A 377 9.76 1.99 4.45
CA HIS A 377 10.46 1.41 3.31
C HIS A 377 10.48 2.41 2.14
N PRO A 378 11.53 2.47 1.29
CA PRO A 378 11.55 3.34 0.11
C PRO A 378 10.42 3.09 -0.89
N ASN A 379 9.99 1.83 -1.01
CA ASN A 379 8.89 1.44 -1.93
C ASN A 379 7.50 1.62 -1.32
N LEU A 380 7.37 2.06 -0.07
CA LEU A 380 6.07 2.33 0.55
C LEU A 380 5.56 3.71 0.08
N LYS A 381 4.50 3.71 -0.74
CA LYS A 381 3.86 4.90 -1.30
C LYS A 381 2.52 5.19 -0.60
N PRO A 382 2.06 6.47 -0.55
CA PRO A 382 0.69 6.77 -0.13
C PRO A 382 -0.32 6.20 -1.13
N GLN A 383 -1.45 5.69 -0.65
CA GLN A 383 -2.56 5.28 -1.53
C GLN A 383 -3.34 6.52 -1.97
N THR A 384 -4.00 6.48 -3.12
CA THR A 384 -4.73 7.65 -3.67
C THR A 384 -6.25 7.49 -3.68
N THR A 385 -6.78 6.30 -3.38
CA THR A 385 -8.18 5.96 -3.68
C THR A 385 -9.04 5.54 -2.48
N ASN A 386 -8.48 4.92 -1.43
CA ASN A 386 -9.25 4.36 -0.31
C ASN A 386 -8.70 4.71 1.08
N PHE A 387 -9.16 5.81 1.68
CA PHE A 387 -8.75 6.26 3.03
C PHE A 387 -9.20 5.35 4.19
N ARG A 388 -10.08 4.36 3.97
CA ARG A 388 -10.61 3.49 5.03
C ARG A 388 -9.76 2.27 5.32
N GLU A 389 -9.04 1.77 4.32
CA GLU A 389 -8.23 0.56 4.47
C GLU A 389 -6.79 0.92 4.85
N PRO A 390 -6.18 0.18 5.78
CA PRO A 390 -4.79 0.41 6.13
C PRO A 390 -3.86 0.02 4.97
N VAL A 391 -2.74 0.73 4.86
CA VAL A 391 -1.70 0.48 3.87
C VAL A 391 -0.77 -0.62 4.39
N THR A 392 -1.20 -1.87 4.21
CA THR A 392 -0.48 -3.08 4.67
C THR A 392 0.37 -3.69 3.54
N LEU A 393 1.59 -3.17 3.37
CA LEU A 393 2.60 -3.73 2.47
C LEU A 393 3.55 -4.64 3.25
N ASP A 394 3.73 -5.90 2.86
CA ASP A 394 4.71 -6.82 3.47
C ASP A 394 6.12 -6.52 2.96
N PHE A 395 7.15 -6.74 3.77
CA PHE A 395 8.55 -6.66 3.35
C PHE A 395 8.87 -7.52 2.12
N LEU A 396 8.31 -8.73 2.04
CA LEU A 396 8.50 -9.63 0.90
C LEU A 396 7.70 -9.22 -0.35
N ASP A 397 6.78 -8.27 -0.21
CA ASP A 397 6.06 -7.66 -1.34
C ASP A 397 6.72 -6.34 -1.75
N ALA A 398 7.35 -5.64 -0.80
CA ALA A 398 8.07 -4.40 -1.04
C ALA A 398 9.41 -4.62 -1.77
N GLU A 399 10.02 -5.79 -1.59
CA GLU A 399 11.24 -6.21 -2.27
C GLU A 399 11.02 -7.53 -3.02
N LEU A 400 11.91 -7.86 -3.96
CA LEU A 400 11.91 -9.19 -4.59
C LEU A 400 12.15 -10.28 -3.53
N GLU A 401 11.25 -11.26 -3.50
CA GLU A 401 11.24 -12.38 -2.55
C GLU A 401 12.47 -13.29 -2.72
N ASP A 402 13.08 -13.66 -1.59
CA ASP A 402 14.27 -14.50 -1.48
C ASP A 402 14.19 -15.30 -0.17
N GLU A 403 14.57 -16.58 -0.19
CA GLU A 403 14.63 -17.45 1.00
C GLU A 403 15.49 -16.82 2.11
N ASN A 404 16.58 -16.14 1.74
CA ASN A 404 17.44 -15.46 2.71
C ASN A 404 16.73 -14.28 3.38
N LYS A 405 15.88 -13.57 2.65
CA LYS A 405 15.08 -12.45 3.16
C LYS A 405 13.94 -12.94 4.05
N GLU A 406 13.36 -14.10 3.74
CA GLU A 406 12.38 -14.75 4.62
C GLU A 406 12.98 -15.08 5.99
N GLU A 407 14.22 -15.58 6.02
CA GLU A 407 14.93 -15.83 7.28
C GLU A 407 15.20 -14.53 8.07
N ILE A 408 15.64 -13.47 7.39
CA ILE A 408 15.85 -12.15 8.01
C ILE A 408 14.54 -11.62 8.59
N ARG A 409 13.46 -11.64 7.80
CA ARG A 409 12.11 -11.23 8.21
C ARG A 409 11.65 -12.01 9.44
N ARG A 410 11.81 -13.33 9.44
CA ARG A 410 11.45 -14.19 10.58
C ARG A 410 12.25 -13.84 11.84
N SER A 411 13.56 -13.65 11.71
CA SER A 411 14.44 -13.26 12.83
C SER A 411 14.04 -11.90 13.42
N MET A 412 13.67 -10.94 12.57
CA MET A 412 13.19 -9.62 12.98
C MET A 412 11.83 -9.68 13.69
N ILE A 413 10.89 -10.51 13.21
CA ILE A 413 9.58 -10.73 13.85
C ILE A 413 9.74 -11.39 15.23
N ASP A 414 10.69 -12.31 15.37
CA ASP A 414 10.98 -12.95 16.66
C ASP A 414 11.65 -11.99 17.66
N GLY A 415 12.07 -10.80 17.22
CA GLY A 415 12.73 -9.77 18.03
C GLY A 415 14.22 -10.05 18.26
N ASN A 416 14.83 -10.89 17.41
CA ASN A 416 16.25 -11.20 17.51
C ASN A 416 17.09 -10.08 16.85
N LYS A 417 18.34 -9.94 17.31
CA LYS A 417 19.33 -9.06 16.69
C LYS A 417 20.22 -9.88 15.78
N GLY A 418 20.56 -9.35 14.61
CA GLY A 418 21.38 -10.09 13.67
C GLY A 418 21.98 -9.23 12.57
N HIS A 419 22.87 -9.86 11.83
CA HIS A 419 23.54 -9.33 10.66
C HIS A 419 23.64 -10.48 9.65
N LYS A 420 23.33 -10.20 8.39
CA LYS A 420 23.46 -11.16 7.30
C LYS A 420 23.82 -10.44 6.01
N GLN A 421 24.89 -10.92 5.38
CA GLN A 421 25.28 -10.51 4.05
C GLN A 421 24.68 -11.49 3.04
N ILE A 422 23.96 -10.98 2.05
CA ILE A 422 23.26 -11.79 1.05
C ILE A 422 23.52 -11.24 -0.35
N ARG A 423 23.52 -12.13 -1.34
CA ARG A 423 23.47 -11.77 -2.76
C ARG A 423 22.01 -11.76 -3.17
N THR A 424 21.46 -10.59 -3.50
CA THR A 424 20.04 -10.39 -3.78
C THR A 424 19.84 -9.64 -5.08
N LEU A 425 18.69 -9.88 -5.70
CA LEU A 425 18.19 -9.08 -6.81
C LEU A 425 17.57 -7.78 -6.26
N VAL A 426 17.88 -6.65 -6.88
CA VAL A 426 17.30 -5.34 -6.56
C VAL A 426 16.61 -4.77 -7.79
N LYS A 427 15.32 -4.44 -7.65
CA LYS A 427 14.52 -3.78 -8.69
C LYS A 427 14.96 -2.32 -8.82
N SER A 428 15.13 -1.84 -10.05
CA SER A 428 15.43 -0.44 -10.31
C SER A 428 14.24 0.48 -10.01
N LEU A 429 14.49 1.77 -9.76
CA LEU A 429 13.44 2.74 -9.44
C LEU A 429 12.46 2.98 -10.60
N ASP A 430 12.94 2.85 -11.84
CA ASP A 430 12.14 2.94 -13.06
C ASP A 430 11.49 1.61 -13.45
N GLU A 431 11.63 0.57 -12.62
CA GLU A 431 10.98 -0.74 -12.78
C GLU A 431 11.35 -1.53 -14.03
N ARG A 432 12.37 -1.09 -14.79
CA ARG A 432 12.82 -1.71 -16.04
C ARG A 432 13.98 -2.69 -15.87
N TYR A 433 14.74 -2.58 -14.78
CA TYR A 433 15.95 -3.35 -14.58
C TYR A 433 15.96 -4.08 -13.24
N ILE A 434 16.71 -5.17 -13.20
CA ILE A 434 16.99 -5.93 -11.99
C ILE A 434 18.49 -6.17 -11.94
N ASP A 435 19.16 -5.63 -10.93
CA ASP A 435 20.59 -5.79 -10.73
C ASP A 435 20.85 -6.83 -9.62
N GLU A 436 21.82 -7.73 -9.82
CA GLU A 436 22.23 -8.71 -8.81
C GLU A 436 23.37 -8.14 -7.96
N VAL A 437 23.10 -7.91 -6.67
CA VAL A 437 23.97 -7.11 -5.81
C VAL A 437 24.23 -7.77 -4.47
N MET A 438 25.41 -7.52 -3.92
CA MET A 438 25.76 -7.88 -2.54
C MET A 438 25.26 -6.80 -1.58
N ARG A 439 24.41 -7.20 -0.63
CA ARG A 439 23.84 -6.32 0.41
C ARG A 439 24.12 -6.85 1.80
N ASN A 440 24.35 -5.93 2.73
CA ASN A 440 24.47 -6.24 4.13
C ASN A 440 23.21 -5.76 4.88
N TYR A 441 22.48 -6.70 5.46
CA TYR A 441 21.31 -6.44 6.30
C TYR A 441 21.71 -6.56 7.75
N THR A 442 21.48 -5.53 8.55
CA THR A 442 21.64 -5.56 10.00
C THR A 442 20.32 -5.17 10.63
N TRP A 443 19.86 -5.89 11.66
CA TRP A 443 18.56 -5.62 12.28
C TRP A 443 18.59 -5.68 13.80
N VAL A 444 17.76 -4.83 14.41
CA VAL A 444 17.65 -4.65 15.86
C VAL A 444 16.18 -4.34 16.23
N PRO A 445 15.64 -4.95 17.30
CA PRO A 445 14.32 -4.60 17.81
C PRO A 445 14.34 -3.22 18.49
N ILE A 446 13.31 -2.42 18.24
CA ILE A 446 13.12 -1.13 18.91
C ILE A 446 12.61 -1.40 20.33
N ARG A 447 13.27 -0.79 21.33
CA ARG A 447 12.89 -1.01 22.73
C ARG A 447 11.51 -0.43 23.00
N SER A 448 10.71 -1.14 23.80
CA SER A 448 9.37 -0.73 24.25
C SER A 448 8.30 -0.67 23.16
N THR A 449 8.58 -1.14 21.94
CA THR A 449 7.60 -1.31 20.87
C THR A 449 7.69 -2.69 20.26
N ASN A 450 6.75 -3.01 19.37
CA ASN A 450 6.69 -4.27 18.63
C ASN A 450 7.40 -4.18 17.27
N TYR A 451 8.16 -3.12 17.01
CA TYR A 451 8.81 -2.88 15.74
C TYR A 451 10.28 -3.32 15.76
N SER A 452 10.75 -3.82 14.63
CA SER A 452 12.16 -4.10 14.38
C SER A 452 12.65 -3.23 13.23
N SER A 453 13.81 -2.59 13.40
CA SER A 453 14.42 -1.75 12.36
C SER A 453 15.67 -2.40 11.81
N ALA A 454 15.88 -2.22 10.50
CA ALA A 454 17.03 -2.75 9.80
C ALA A 454 17.58 -1.71 8.81
N PRO A 455 18.82 -1.23 9.00
CA PRO A 455 19.57 -0.62 7.92
C PRO A 455 20.09 -1.67 6.93
N THR A 456 19.87 -1.41 5.65
CA THR A 456 20.50 -2.09 4.53
C THR A 456 21.63 -1.22 4.00
N GLN A 457 22.82 -1.79 3.86
CA GLN A 457 24.00 -1.11 3.33
C GLN A 457 24.60 -1.90 2.17
N THR A 458 25.41 -1.21 1.36
CA THR A 458 26.27 -1.84 0.36
C THR A 458 27.33 -2.70 1.05
N TRP A 459 27.87 -3.68 0.33
CA TRP A 459 28.87 -4.60 0.90
C TRP A 459 30.22 -3.94 1.19
N GLU A 460 30.55 -2.86 0.48
CA GLU A 460 31.75 -2.08 0.76
C GLU A 460 31.58 -1.28 2.06
N PRO A 461 32.61 -1.22 2.93
CA PRO A 461 32.51 -0.50 4.19
C PRO A 461 32.18 0.98 3.94
N ALA A 462 31.04 1.41 4.45
CA ALA A 462 30.54 2.78 4.33
C ALA A 462 31.50 3.78 5.02
N ARG A 463 32.47 4.28 4.26
CA ARG A 463 33.21 5.48 4.62
C ARG A 463 32.38 6.68 4.17
N HIS A 464 31.71 7.33 5.11
CA HIS A 464 31.08 8.62 4.84
C HIS A 464 32.11 9.73 5.08
N ILE A 465 32.10 10.74 4.21
CA ILE A 465 32.99 11.89 4.33
C ILE A 465 32.26 12.94 5.16
N VAL A 466 32.84 13.32 6.29
CA VAL A 466 32.41 14.48 7.07
C VAL A 466 33.28 15.65 6.65
N ALA A 467 32.68 16.72 6.13
CA ALA A 467 33.44 17.93 5.88
C ALA A 467 33.81 18.60 7.20
N VAL A 468 35.06 19.04 7.29
CA VAL A 468 35.56 19.85 8.40
C VAL A 468 35.89 21.20 7.79
N ALA A 469 35.06 22.22 8.04
CA ALA A 469 35.33 23.53 7.46
C ALA A 469 36.44 24.26 8.22
N SER A 470 37.36 24.84 7.45
CA SER A 470 38.27 25.88 7.90
C SER A 470 38.24 27.03 6.89
N ASN A 471 37.90 28.24 7.37
CA ASN A 471 38.07 29.57 6.76
C ASN A 471 38.21 29.62 5.22
N GLY A 472 37.11 29.44 4.48
CA GLY A 472 37.08 29.55 3.00
C GLY A 472 35.69 29.62 2.34
N GLN A 473 34.62 29.92 3.09
CA GLN A 473 33.23 29.75 2.64
C GLN A 473 32.77 30.74 1.54
N ALA A 474 33.36 31.94 1.46
CA ALA A 474 32.93 32.99 0.51
C ALA A 474 33.21 32.66 -0.97
N GLY A 475 34.25 31.88 -1.27
CA GLY A 475 34.64 31.55 -2.65
C GLY A 475 33.71 30.54 -3.34
N LEU A 476 32.94 29.77 -2.59
CA LEU A 476 32.06 28.74 -3.15
C LEU A 476 30.62 29.16 -3.34
N LEU A 477 30.10 30.07 -2.52
CA LEU A 477 28.78 30.63 -2.75
C LEU A 477 28.73 31.33 -4.13
N GLY A 478 29.82 31.99 -4.52
CA GLY A 478 29.97 32.61 -5.84
C GLY A 478 29.92 31.64 -7.03
N SER A 479 30.24 30.35 -6.82
CA SER A 479 30.20 29.32 -7.88
C SER A 479 28.80 28.76 -8.16
N LEU A 480 27.85 28.98 -7.23
CA LEU A 480 26.46 28.57 -7.35
C LEU A 480 25.57 29.68 -7.95
N HIS A 481 26.08 30.91 -8.03
CA HIS A 481 25.30 32.06 -8.44
C HIS A 481 24.97 32.02 -9.95
N PRO A 482 23.69 32.10 -10.36
CA PRO A 482 23.28 32.04 -11.76
C PRO A 482 23.91 33.13 -12.66
N THR A 483 24.31 34.27 -12.08
CA THR A 483 24.92 35.39 -12.83
C THR A 483 26.45 35.39 -12.89
N ALA A 484 27.13 34.49 -12.15
CA ALA A 484 28.59 34.28 -12.27
C ALA A 484 28.99 33.79 -13.68
N LEU A 485 28.00 33.44 -14.51
CA LEU A 485 28.14 33.03 -15.91
C LEU A 485 28.26 34.17 -16.93
N SER A 486 28.11 35.44 -16.52
CA SER A 486 28.12 36.58 -17.47
C SER A 486 29.51 37.15 -17.79
N SER A 487 30.55 36.80 -17.02
CA SER A 487 31.90 37.38 -17.19
C SER A 487 32.91 36.47 -17.90
N SER A 488 32.49 35.33 -18.47
CA SER A 488 33.35 34.43 -19.26
C SER A 488 32.69 34.01 -20.58
N PRO A 489 33.40 33.85 -21.71
CA PRO A 489 32.82 33.81 -23.06
C PRO A 489 32.05 32.54 -23.43
N SER A 490 31.74 31.65 -22.49
CA SER A 490 30.90 30.47 -22.70
C SER A 490 30.32 30.06 -21.34
N PRO A 491 28.99 30.04 -21.13
CA PRO A 491 28.41 29.57 -19.88
C PRO A 491 28.61 28.06 -19.82
N LEU A 492 29.60 27.61 -19.04
CA LEU A 492 30.03 26.21 -19.07
C LEU A 492 29.12 25.27 -18.25
N PHE A 493 28.30 25.75 -17.29
CA PHE A 493 27.54 24.85 -16.40
C PHE A 493 26.22 25.44 -15.87
N LEU A 494 25.11 24.69 -15.95
CA LEU A 494 23.89 24.98 -15.17
C LEU A 494 23.92 24.16 -13.86
N PRO A 495 24.02 24.79 -12.67
CA PRO A 495 24.04 24.07 -11.41
C PRO A 495 22.63 23.70 -10.95
N LEU A 496 22.39 22.40 -10.69
CA LEU A 496 21.16 21.92 -10.05
C LEU A 496 21.44 21.59 -8.58
N LEU A 497 20.63 22.10 -7.66
CA LEU A 497 20.73 21.79 -6.23
C LEU A 497 19.67 20.77 -5.81
N THR A 498 20.01 19.88 -4.88
CA THR A 498 19.04 18.92 -4.36
C THR A 498 18.10 19.63 -3.38
N PRO A 499 16.77 19.54 -3.58
CA PRO A 499 15.79 20.14 -2.67
C PRO A 499 15.76 19.36 -1.35
N ARG A 500 16.46 19.88 -0.34
CA ARG A 500 16.52 19.31 1.02
C ARG A 500 16.23 20.39 2.05
N GLU A 501 15.77 19.98 3.22
CA GLU A 501 15.59 20.85 4.38
C GLU A 501 16.96 21.21 5.00
N TYR A 502 17.79 21.97 4.28
CA TYR A 502 19.12 22.37 4.76
C TYR A 502 19.05 23.26 6.02
N CYS A 503 18.02 24.09 6.10
CA CYS A 503 17.73 24.99 7.21
C CYS A 503 16.23 25.03 7.44
N LYS A 504 15.79 25.32 8.66
CA LYS A 504 14.36 25.38 9.01
C LYS A 504 13.57 26.42 8.21
N ASP A 505 14.23 27.48 7.76
CA ASP A 505 13.62 28.58 7.02
C ASP A 505 13.66 28.38 5.49
N LEU A 506 14.17 27.25 5.01
CA LEU A 506 14.22 26.91 3.60
C LEU A 506 13.29 25.74 3.28
N ASN A 507 12.16 26.04 2.64
CA ASN A 507 11.24 25.02 2.17
C ASN A 507 11.75 24.39 0.88
N ALA A 508 11.64 23.06 0.78
CA ALA A 508 11.84 22.35 -0.47
C ALA A 508 10.81 22.81 -1.52
N SER A 509 11.25 23.01 -2.77
CA SER A 509 10.39 23.35 -3.90
C SER A 509 10.70 22.43 -5.08
N ASP A 510 9.67 22.02 -5.80
CA ASP A 510 9.78 21.21 -7.02
C ASP A 510 10.44 22.02 -8.15
N ASN A 511 10.32 23.35 -8.12
CA ASN A 511 11.01 24.22 -9.05
C ASN A 511 12.44 24.50 -8.57
N ASN A 512 13.40 23.75 -9.10
CA ASN A 512 14.81 23.84 -8.68
C ASN A 512 15.40 25.24 -8.89
N THR A 513 14.96 25.98 -9.91
CA THR A 513 15.46 27.36 -10.15
C THR A 513 15.05 28.31 -9.04
N GLU A 514 13.81 28.17 -8.54
CA GLU A 514 13.30 28.96 -7.41
C GLU A 514 13.98 28.52 -6.11
N PHE A 515 14.09 27.21 -5.89
CA PHE A 515 14.76 26.65 -4.72
C PHE A 515 16.22 27.11 -4.59
N LEU A 516 16.99 27.08 -5.70
CA LEU A 516 18.37 27.53 -5.72
C LEU A 516 18.50 29.02 -5.38
N LYS A 517 17.61 29.87 -5.91
CA LYS A 517 17.60 31.31 -5.58
C LYS A 517 17.34 31.54 -4.10
N ASN A 518 16.34 30.87 -3.53
CA ASN A 518 16.00 30.97 -2.12
C ASN A 518 17.14 30.46 -1.22
N PHE A 519 17.82 29.40 -1.63
CA PHE A 519 18.99 28.88 -0.93
C PHE A 519 20.15 29.87 -0.91
N ILE A 520 20.48 30.47 -2.06
CA ILE A 520 21.56 31.47 -2.17
C ILE A 520 21.22 32.70 -1.33
N GLU A 521 19.99 33.21 -1.43
CA GLU A 521 19.52 34.35 -0.64
C GLU A 521 19.60 34.08 0.87
N LEU A 522 19.28 32.85 1.31
CA LEU A 522 19.42 32.46 2.71
C LEU A 522 20.88 32.43 3.16
N MET A 523 21.77 31.88 2.34
CA MET A 523 23.20 31.76 2.66
C MET A 523 23.95 33.09 2.62
N GLU A 524 23.42 34.10 1.92
CA GLU A 524 23.89 35.48 1.99
C GLU A 524 23.44 36.19 3.28
N LYS A 525 22.29 35.79 3.85
CA LYS A 525 21.71 36.39 5.07
C LYS A 525 22.13 35.71 6.37
N VAL A 526 22.37 34.40 6.34
CA VAL A 526 22.63 33.56 7.52
C VAL A 526 24.01 32.94 7.41
N THR A 527 24.82 33.05 8.47
CA THR A 527 26.11 32.36 8.51
C THR A 527 25.90 30.84 8.63
N PRO A 528 26.69 30.01 7.91
CA PRO A 528 26.52 28.55 7.88
C PRO A 528 26.63 27.85 9.26
N ASP A 529 27.19 28.55 10.25
CA ASP A 529 27.38 28.09 11.63
C ASP A 529 26.18 28.41 12.56
N SER A 530 25.07 28.91 12.03
CA SER A 530 23.89 29.22 12.85
C SER A 530 23.23 27.95 13.41
N LYS A 531 22.73 28.03 14.65
CA LYS A 531 21.96 26.93 15.31
C LYS A 531 20.63 26.61 14.60
N GLN A 532 20.25 27.36 13.56
CA GLN A 532 19.01 27.19 12.80
C GLN A 532 19.18 26.28 11.57
N CYS A 533 20.42 26.07 11.14
CA CYS A 533 20.77 25.15 10.07
C CYS A 533 21.51 23.95 10.67
N GLU A 534 21.17 22.73 10.26
CA GLU A 534 22.11 21.64 10.44
C GLU A 534 23.32 21.97 9.57
N CYS A 535 24.50 22.08 10.18
CA CYS A 535 25.74 22.53 9.55
C CYS A 535 25.89 21.97 8.11
N LEU A 536 25.54 22.79 7.11
CA LEU A 536 25.97 22.66 5.70
C LEU A 536 27.49 22.51 5.59
N VAL A 537 28.18 22.96 6.64
CA VAL A 537 29.60 22.90 6.96
C VAL A 537 30.15 21.46 7.06
N GLY A 538 29.28 20.46 7.18
CA GLY A 538 29.63 19.03 7.29
C GLY A 538 29.44 18.17 6.03
N GLN A 539 28.89 18.72 4.94
CA GLN A 539 28.78 18.03 3.64
C GLN A 539 30.07 18.28 2.82
N PRO A 540 30.67 17.27 2.15
CA PRO A 540 31.87 17.44 1.33
C PRO A 540 31.55 18.27 0.08
N GLY A 541 31.46 19.59 0.22
CA GLY A 541 30.74 20.41 -0.76
C GLY A 541 31.28 21.81 -1.00
N LEU A 542 32.19 22.32 -0.15
CA LEU A 542 32.77 23.65 -0.33
C LEU A 542 34.30 23.62 -0.54
N GLY A 543 34.77 22.98 -1.61
CA GLY A 543 36.17 23.02 -2.07
C GLY A 543 36.30 23.30 -3.58
N SER A 544 37.24 24.18 -3.95
CA SER A 544 37.48 24.74 -5.29
C SER A 544 37.69 23.70 -6.40
N ALA A 545 36.88 23.78 -7.44
CA ALA A 545 37.14 23.12 -8.71
C ALA A 545 38.06 24.02 -9.55
N GLN A 546 39.39 23.87 -9.40
CA GLN A 546 40.32 24.54 -10.32
C GLN A 546 41.49 23.68 -10.78
N ALA A 547 41.50 22.37 -10.53
CA ALA A 547 42.57 21.51 -11.01
C ALA A 547 42.03 20.18 -11.52
N ALA A 548 41.41 20.22 -12.70
CA ALA A 548 41.68 19.32 -13.83
C ALA A 548 40.50 19.33 -14.82
N TRP A 549 40.81 19.08 -16.09
CA TRP A 549 39.93 18.68 -17.19
C TRP A 549 39.37 19.79 -18.08
N GLY A 550 40.03 19.96 -19.24
CA GLY A 550 39.51 20.61 -20.43
C GLY A 550 38.97 19.61 -21.46
N GLN A 551 37.93 18.84 -21.11
CA GLN A 551 37.14 18.01 -22.06
C GLN A 551 35.67 17.87 -21.63
N PRO A 552 34.72 17.67 -22.57
CA PRO A 552 33.28 17.88 -22.38
C PRO A 552 32.63 16.73 -21.61
N ARG A 553 32.41 16.86 -20.30
CA ARG A 553 31.83 15.77 -19.46
C ARG A 553 31.01 16.28 -18.28
N GLY A 554 29.78 15.77 -18.13
CA GLY A 554 28.91 16.01 -16.97
C GLY A 554 29.27 15.09 -15.79
N THR A 555 29.21 15.60 -14.56
CA THR A 555 29.58 14.83 -13.34
C THR A 555 28.50 14.96 -12.27
N GLN A 556 28.05 13.84 -11.68
CA GLN A 556 27.25 13.83 -10.45
C GLN A 556 28.08 13.23 -9.30
N ARG A 557 28.05 13.87 -8.13
CA ARG A 557 28.76 13.42 -6.91
C ARG A 557 27.81 13.37 -5.71
N PRO A 558 28.03 12.47 -4.74
CA PRO A 558 27.23 12.42 -3.51
C PRO A 558 27.40 13.72 -2.71
N GLY A 559 26.32 14.47 -2.53
CA GLY A 559 26.30 15.74 -1.80
C GLY A 559 26.74 16.98 -2.59
N ARG A 560 26.96 16.91 -3.92
CA ARG A 560 27.20 18.09 -4.77
C ARG A 560 26.08 18.34 -5.79
N CYS A 561 26.01 19.59 -6.26
CA CYS A 561 25.19 20.00 -7.40
C CYS A 561 25.55 19.18 -8.66
N GLY A 562 24.52 18.75 -9.39
CA GLY A 562 24.70 18.19 -10.72
C GLY A 562 25.14 19.31 -11.66
N ASN A 563 26.29 19.15 -12.32
CA ASN A 563 26.79 20.13 -13.28
C ASN A 563 26.78 19.49 -14.68
N MET A 564 25.95 20.06 -15.56
CA MET A 564 25.85 19.63 -16.96
C MET A 564 26.51 20.68 -17.86
N GLN A 565 27.30 20.23 -18.84
CA GLN A 565 28.04 21.10 -19.74
C GLN A 565 27.20 21.39 -20.98
N ALA A 566 27.07 22.68 -21.33
CA ALA A 566 26.20 23.28 -22.35
C ALA A 566 24.72 23.48 -21.94
N GLN A 567 24.24 24.71 -22.09
CA GLN A 567 22.88 25.14 -21.74
C GLN A 567 21.79 24.37 -22.51
N ALA A 568 22.03 24.05 -23.79
CA ALA A 568 21.10 23.30 -24.63
C ALA A 568 20.88 21.85 -24.14
N SER A 569 21.92 21.18 -23.64
CA SER A 569 21.81 19.82 -23.12
C SER A 569 21.22 19.74 -21.71
N ALA A 570 21.22 20.87 -20.97
CA ALA A 570 20.62 20.98 -19.65
C ALA A 570 19.10 21.19 -19.71
N GLU A 571 18.58 21.81 -20.77
CA GLU A 571 17.13 21.95 -21.00
C GLU A 571 16.46 20.60 -21.31
N ASP A 572 17.20 19.66 -21.92
CA ASP A 572 16.75 18.30 -22.22
C ASP A 572 16.87 17.32 -21.04
N TRP A 573 17.32 17.79 -19.87
CA TRP A 573 17.51 16.94 -18.68
C TRP A 573 16.18 16.68 -17.96
N THR A 574 15.67 15.46 -18.09
CA THR A 574 14.38 15.04 -17.51
C THR A 574 14.52 14.25 -16.19
N GLU A 575 15.74 13.99 -15.72
CA GLU A 575 15.96 13.19 -14.51
C GLU A 575 15.77 14.01 -13.23
N ASN A 576 15.42 13.32 -12.14
CA ASN A 576 15.23 13.94 -10.84
C ASN A 576 16.53 14.65 -10.38
N PRO A 577 16.46 15.92 -9.93
CA PRO A 577 17.62 16.64 -9.43
C PRO A 577 18.21 16.02 -8.17
N GLU A 578 17.46 15.23 -7.39
CA GLU A 578 17.98 14.44 -6.28
C GLU A 578 18.68 13.17 -6.80
N PRO A 579 20.03 13.04 -6.67
CA PRO A 579 20.78 11.89 -7.16
C PRO A 579 20.33 10.56 -6.54
N PHE A 580 19.85 10.60 -5.31
CA PHE A 580 19.35 9.39 -4.64
C PHE A 580 18.04 8.88 -5.24
N ASN A 581 17.29 9.70 -5.97
CA ASN A 581 16.07 9.29 -6.67
C ASN A 581 16.31 9.01 -8.16
N ALA A 582 17.55 9.11 -8.64
CA ALA A 582 17.91 8.84 -10.02
C ALA A 582 18.25 7.34 -10.21
N SER A 583 17.49 6.65 -11.08
CA SER A 583 17.66 5.21 -11.33
C SER A 583 19.08 4.89 -11.82
N PHE A 584 19.58 5.63 -12.82
CA PHE A 584 20.93 5.39 -13.38
C PHE A 584 22.04 5.54 -12.34
N TYR A 585 21.90 6.47 -11.39
CA TYR A 585 22.91 6.73 -10.37
C TYR A 585 23.07 5.52 -9.44
N ARG A 586 21.93 4.96 -8.97
CA ARG A 586 21.93 3.74 -8.16
C ARG A 586 22.48 2.53 -8.89
N ARG A 587 22.05 2.33 -10.15
CA ARG A 587 22.52 1.22 -10.99
C ARG A 587 24.02 1.29 -11.27
N SER A 588 24.56 2.49 -11.45
CA SER A 588 25.99 2.67 -11.66
C SER A 588 26.76 2.26 -10.40
N LEU A 589 26.25 2.61 -9.20
CA LEU A 589 26.90 2.29 -7.91
C LEU A 589 27.02 0.79 -7.65
N ASP A 590 26.11 0.01 -8.19
CA ASP A 590 26.07 -1.43 -8.00
C ASP A 590 26.87 -2.21 -9.06
N ASN A 591 27.06 -1.63 -10.25
CA ASN A 591 27.68 -2.30 -11.39
C ASN A 591 29.10 -1.81 -11.66
N HIS A 592 30.02 -2.75 -11.91
CA HIS A 592 31.38 -2.43 -12.33
C HIS A 592 31.44 -2.29 -13.86
N GLY A 593 31.50 -1.06 -14.38
CA GLY A 593 31.62 -0.80 -15.83
C GLY A 593 30.75 0.37 -16.29
N TYR A 594 30.64 0.52 -17.62
CA TYR A 594 29.69 1.49 -18.21
C TYR A 594 28.29 0.88 -18.22
N VAL A 595 27.32 1.64 -17.71
CA VAL A 595 25.89 1.29 -17.74
C VAL A 595 25.21 2.15 -18.81
N PHE A 596 24.42 1.51 -19.67
CA PHE A 596 23.62 2.17 -20.70
C PHE A 596 22.17 2.30 -20.22
N LYS A 597 21.58 3.50 -20.37
CA LYS A 597 20.15 3.75 -20.17
C LYS A 597 19.54 4.27 -21.48
N PRO A 598 18.78 3.45 -22.21
CA PRO A 598 18.06 3.90 -23.39
C PRO A 598 16.90 4.84 -23.02
N PRO A 599 16.53 5.76 -23.94
CA PRO A 599 15.49 6.77 -23.70
C PRO A 599 14.10 6.15 -23.50
N HIS A 600 13.24 6.86 -22.76
CA HIS A 600 11.83 6.48 -22.61
C HIS A 600 11.04 6.95 -23.83
N GLN A 601 10.19 6.10 -24.41
CA GLN A 601 9.26 6.52 -25.46
C GLN A 601 7.90 6.88 -24.85
N ASP A 602 7.68 8.16 -24.53
CA ASP A 602 6.33 8.64 -24.20
C ASP A 602 5.56 9.05 -25.46
N ALA A 603 4.28 8.65 -25.53
CA ALA A 603 3.39 8.99 -26.63
C ALA A 603 3.22 10.51 -26.85
N HIS A 604 3.43 11.33 -25.82
CA HIS A 604 3.38 12.79 -25.90
C HIS A 604 4.67 13.41 -26.48
N LEU A 605 5.83 12.74 -26.36
CA LEU A 605 7.13 13.23 -26.84
C LEU A 605 7.41 12.89 -28.30
N LEU A 606 6.70 11.91 -28.88
CA LEU A 606 6.73 11.66 -30.33
C LEU A 606 6.15 12.82 -31.15
N ALA A 607 5.35 13.70 -30.53
CA ALA A 607 4.76 14.87 -31.19
C ALA A 607 5.75 16.05 -31.37
N SER A 608 6.86 16.09 -30.61
CA SER A 608 7.86 17.18 -30.68
C SER A 608 9.04 16.89 -31.60
N GLY A 609 9.18 15.67 -32.13
CA GLY A 609 10.29 15.29 -33.02
C GLY A 609 11.68 15.28 -32.37
N SER A 610 11.77 15.43 -31.04
CA SER A 610 13.02 15.44 -30.28
C SER A 610 13.43 14.02 -29.89
N GLN A 611 14.49 13.49 -30.49
CA GLN A 611 15.10 12.22 -30.09
C GLN A 611 16.07 12.46 -28.92
N HIS A 612 15.73 12.01 -27.72
CA HIS A 612 16.65 12.09 -26.59
C HIS A 612 17.79 11.07 -26.73
N PRO A 613 19.05 11.46 -26.44
CA PRO A 613 20.22 10.59 -26.58
C PRO A 613 20.24 9.47 -25.53
N THR A 614 20.92 8.36 -25.85
CA THR A 614 21.16 7.29 -24.87
C THR A 614 22.14 7.79 -23.82
N LEU A 615 21.80 7.60 -22.54
CA LEU A 615 22.64 8.00 -21.41
C LEU A 615 23.63 6.89 -21.08
N THR A 616 24.91 7.24 -20.99
CA THR A 616 25.97 6.37 -20.47
C THR A 616 26.51 6.90 -19.17
N SER A 617 26.63 6.04 -18.17
CA SER A 617 27.18 6.38 -16.85
C SER A 617 28.23 5.37 -16.40
N GLN A 618 29.25 5.86 -15.69
CA GLN A 618 30.29 5.03 -15.07
C GLN A 618 30.77 5.67 -13.78
N LEU A 619 31.00 4.85 -12.74
CA LEU A 619 31.73 5.31 -11.57
C LEU A 619 33.23 5.16 -11.68
N TYR A 620 33.93 6.17 -11.17
CA TYR A 620 35.36 6.16 -10.98
C TYR A 620 35.71 6.71 -9.60
N GLN A 621 36.86 6.29 -9.07
CA GLN A 621 37.35 6.72 -7.78
C GLN A 621 38.49 7.74 -7.97
N ASN A 622 38.37 8.92 -7.36
CA ASN A 622 39.39 9.98 -7.41
C ASN A 622 39.76 10.42 -5.99
N GLN A 623 41.02 10.23 -5.58
CA GLN A 623 41.53 10.60 -4.24
C GLN A 623 40.67 10.09 -3.06
N GLY A 624 40.02 8.94 -3.20
CA GLY A 624 39.12 8.36 -2.19
C GLY A 624 37.66 8.80 -2.28
N GLU A 625 37.31 9.70 -3.21
CA GLU A 625 35.92 10.06 -3.55
C GLU A 625 35.40 9.18 -4.70
N TRP A 626 34.17 8.66 -4.56
CA TRP A 626 33.44 8.02 -5.66
C TRP A 626 32.72 9.09 -6.49
N CYS A 627 33.02 9.17 -7.78
CA CYS A 627 32.45 10.13 -8.73
C CYS A 627 31.75 9.38 -9.87
N SER A 628 30.57 9.82 -10.28
CA SER A 628 29.88 9.31 -11.47
C SER A 628 30.17 10.23 -12.66
N LEU A 629 30.67 9.65 -13.74
CA LEU A 629 30.96 10.30 -15.01
C LEU A 629 29.80 10.00 -15.98
N HIS A 630 29.33 11.02 -16.69
CA HIS A 630 28.20 10.90 -17.62
C HIS A 630 28.57 11.36 -19.02
N SER A 631 28.08 10.63 -20.02
CA SER A 631 28.09 11.01 -21.43
C SER A 631 26.73 10.75 -22.06
N THR A 632 26.27 11.68 -22.90
CA THR A 632 25.15 11.47 -23.80
C THR A 632 25.71 11.03 -25.15
N THR A 633 25.36 9.83 -25.61
CA THR A 633 25.66 9.39 -26.98
C THR A 633 24.42 9.60 -27.82
N GLY A 634 24.48 10.57 -28.74
CA GLY A 634 23.46 10.76 -29.77
C GLY A 634 23.44 9.59 -30.74
N LEU A 635 22.25 9.24 -31.24
CA LEU A 635 22.11 8.36 -32.39
C LEU A 635 22.80 9.01 -33.62
N PRO A 636 23.37 8.22 -34.55
CA PRO A 636 24.05 8.75 -35.72
C PRO A 636 23.04 9.42 -36.65
N GLY A 637 22.89 10.74 -36.51
CA GLY A 637 21.95 11.56 -37.28
C GLY A 637 22.07 13.06 -37.02
N SER A 638 22.57 13.48 -35.86
CA SER A 638 22.99 14.86 -35.62
C SER A 638 24.45 15.02 -36.05
N GLY A 639 24.68 15.71 -37.16
CA GLY A 639 26.01 16.06 -37.60
C GLY A 639 26.68 16.98 -36.59
N GLU A 640 27.50 16.43 -35.71
CA GLU A 640 28.69 17.06 -35.13
C GLU A 640 29.53 15.98 -34.44
N ASP A 641 30.76 15.81 -34.92
CA ASP A 641 31.76 14.89 -34.40
C ASP A 641 32.11 15.20 -32.92
N GLY A 642 31.97 14.19 -32.04
CA GLY A 642 32.27 14.31 -30.61
C GLY A 642 32.78 13.02 -29.98
N LEU A 643 34.05 12.69 -30.22
CA LEU A 643 34.99 11.81 -29.48
C LEU A 643 34.40 10.83 -28.42
N GLY A 644 34.14 9.59 -28.84
CA GLY A 644 33.90 8.44 -27.96
C GLY A 644 35.18 7.68 -27.54
N PRO A 645 35.12 6.74 -26.58
CA PRO A 645 36.26 5.91 -26.20
C PRO A 645 36.48 4.82 -27.26
N SER A 646 37.61 4.89 -27.97
CA SER A 646 38.17 3.89 -28.90
C SER A 646 37.28 3.46 -30.11
N PRO A 647 37.88 3.28 -31.31
CA PRO A 647 37.17 3.21 -32.58
C PRO A 647 36.53 1.84 -32.89
N SER A 648 36.15 1.04 -31.88
CA SER A 648 35.58 -0.29 -32.10
C SER A 648 34.05 -0.33 -32.18
N LEU A 649 33.36 0.79 -31.94
CA LEU A 649 31.88 0.83 -31.95
C LEU A 649 31.33 2.13 -32.58
N SER A 650 31.80 2.50 -33.77
CA SER A 650 31.11 3.48 -34.61
C SER A 650 30.16 2.74 -35.57
N SER A 651 28.91 3.17 -35.66
CA SER A 651 27.92 2.66 -36.63
C SER A 651 28.38 2.75 -38.10
N SER A 652 29.45 3.51 -38.37
CA SER A 652 30.14 3.52 -39.66
C SER A 652 30.77 2.16 -40.06
N SER A 653 30.77 1.16 -39.18
CA SER A 653 31.27 -0.19 -39.47
C SER A 653 30.20 -1.26 -39.76
N PHE A 654 28.90 -0.92 -39.72
CA PHE A 654 27.81 -1.83 -40.13
C PHE A 654 26.92 -1.17 -41.20
N PRO A 655 27.21 -1.34 -42.49
CA PRO A 655 26.30 -0.91 -43.55
C PRO A 655 24.94 -1.61 -43.39
N THR A 656 23.85 -0.88 -43.67
CA THR A 656 22.50 -1.45 -43.78
C THR A 656 22.52 -2.65 -44.72
N SER A 657 22.47 -3.86 -44.16
CA SER A 657 22.48 -5.11 -44.92
C SER A 657 21.06 -5.66 -45.00
N GLN A 658 20.66 -6.12 -46.18
CA GLN A 658 19.39 -6.85 -46.35
C GLN A 658 19.49 -8.31 -45.84
N ASP A 659 20.71 -8.81 -45.62
CA ASP A 659 20.97 -10.23 -45.31
C ASP A 659 21.26 -10.50 -43.81
N LEU A 660 21.65 -9.47 -43.05
CA LEU A 660 22.04 -9.60 -41.65
C LEU A 660 21.40 -8.50 -40.78
N LEU A 661 20.61 -8.92 -39.80
CA LEU A 661 20.08 -8.07 -38.73
C LEU A 661 21.09 -8.05 -37.57
N CYS A 662 21.58 -6.85 -37.22
CA CYS A 662 22.48 -6.64 -36.08
C CYS A 662 21.85 -5.61 -35.15
N ILE A 663 21.61 -6.04 -33.91
CA ILE A 663 20.93 -5.26 -32.88
C ILE A 663 21.76 -5.28 -31.60
N LEU A 664 21.80 -4.15 -30.92
CA LEU A 664 22.34 -4.02 -29.57
C LEU A 664 21.18 -3.89 -28.60
N ILE A 665 21.10 -4.83 -27.68
CA ILE A 665 20.08 -4.89 -26.63
C ILE A 665 20.80 -4.76 -25.29
N ASP A 666 20.25 -3.98 -24.36
CA ASP A 666 20.78 -3.89 -22.99
C ASP A 666 20.38 -5.10 -22.13
N ASP A 667 20.86 -5.14 -20.90
CA ASP A 667 20.58 -6.20 -19.93
C ASP A 667 19.09 -6.31 -19.52
N GLY A 668 18.33 -5.23 -19.67
CA GLY A 668 16.87 -5.22 -19.48
C GLY A 668 16.07 -5.73 -20.67
N GLY A 669 16.72 -6.01 -21.81
CA GLY A 669 16.03 -6.43 -23.02
C GLY A 669 15.45 -5.27 -23.85
N PHE A 670 15.96 -4.05 -23.67
CA PHE A 670 15.56 -2.87 -24.43
C PHE A 670 16.48 -2.63 -25.64
N LEU A 671 15.89 -2.18 -26.75
CA LEU A 671 16.64 -1.87 -27.96
C LEU A 671 17.47 -0.59 -27.77
N VAL A 672 18.80 -0.71 -27.85
CA VAL A 672 19.75 0.42 -27.74
C VAL A 672 20.14 0.92 -29.12
N LEU A 673 20.48 0.01 -30.04
CA LEU A 673 20.91 0.36 -31.39
C LEU A 673 20.51 -0.72 -32.39
N SER A 674 20.19 -0.33 -33.62
CA SER A 674 19.92 -1.25 -34.72
C SER A 674 20.65 -0.81 -35.99
N ASN A 675 21.13 -1.78 -36.75
CA ASN A 675 21.68 -1.55 -38.09
C ASN A 675 20.59 -1.28 -39.15
N GLN A 676 19.30 -1.41 -38.80
CA GLN A 676 18.17 -1.16 -39.69
C GLN A 676 17.52 0.19 -39.42
N ASN A 677 17.47 1.06 -40.44
CA ASN A 677 16.95 2.42 -40.30
C ASN A 677 15.48 2.47 -39.82
N HIS A 678 14.66 1.49 -40.21
CA HIS A 678 13.25 1.43 -39.81
C HIS A 678 13.02 1.07 -38.32
N GLN A 679 14.07 0.65 -37.62
CA GLN A 679 14.03 0.33 -36.19
C GLN A 679 14.59 1.48 -35.33
N TRP A 680 15.11 2.55 -35.93
CA TRP A 680 15.62 3.70 -35.18
C TRP A 680 14.51 4.41 -34.40
N ASP A 681 13.30 4.48 -34.97
CA ASP A 681 12.11 5.01 -34.29
C ASP A 681 11.60 4.09 -33.17
N GLN A 682 12.20 2.91 -33.00
CA GLN A 682 11.83 1.90 -31.97
C GLN A 682 12.90 1.77 -30.88
N VAL A 683 13.99 2.55 -30.95
CA VAL A 683 15.02 2.60 -29.90
C VAL A 683 14.36 3.01 -28.57
N GLY A 684 14.69 2.29 -27.50
CA GLY A 684 14.07 2.44 -26.17
C GLY A 684 12.85 1.55 -25.93
N ARG A 685 12.31 0.86 -26.95
CA ARG A 685 11.25 -0.14 -26.76
C ARG A 685 11.80 -1.46 -26.26
N PHE A 686 10.96 -2.19 -25.53
CA PHE A 686 11.29 -3.55 -25.13
C PHE A 686 11.33 -4.47 -26.35
N PHE A 687 12.35 -5.31 -26.41
CA PHE A 687 12.68 -6.01 -27.64
C PHE A 687 11.59 -6.99 -28.09
N SER A 688 10.76 -7.51 -27.18
CA SER A 688 9.61 -8.35 -27.57
C SER A 688 8.51 -7.58 -28.33
N GLU A 689 8.45 -6.25 -28.25
CA GLU A 689 7.52 -5.44 -29.04
C GLU A 689 8.04 -5.20 -30.46
N VAL A 690 9.37 -5.27 -30.62
CA VAL A 690 10.07 -5.15 -31.90
C VAL A 690 10.09 -6.51 -32.62
N ASP A 691 10.55 -7.56 -31.94
CA ASP A 691 10.57 -8.94 -32.43
C ASP A 691 10.34 -9.95 -31.27
N ALA A 692 9.07 -10.32 -31.07
CA ALA A 692 8.66 -11.30 -30.06
C ALA A 692 9.27 -12.68 -30.28
N ASN A 693 9.48 -13.11 -31.53
CA ASN A 693 9.97 -14.45 -31.83
C ASN A 693 11.44 -14.59 -31.44
N LEU A 694 12.26 -13.58 -31.76
CA LEU A 694 13.66 -13.58 -31.38
C LEU A 694 13.82 -13.45 -29.86
N MET A 695 13.04 -12.59 -29.20
CA MET A 695 13.09 -12.49 -27.73
C MET A 695 12.71 -13.81 -27.04
N MET A 696 11.68 -14.51 -27.52
CA MET A 696 11.31 -15.84 -27.03
C MET A 696 12.42 -16.88 -27.25
N ALA A 697 13.14 -16.81 -28.37
CA ALA A 697 14.29 -17.66 -28.62
C ALA A 697 15.46 -17.36 -27.66
N LEU A 698 15.67 -16.10 -27.29
CA LEU A 698 16.68 -15.70 -26.31
C LEU A 698 16.33 -16.21 -24.90
N TYR A 699 15.06 -16.16 -24.50
CA TYR A 699 14.59 -16.78 -23.25
C TYR A 699 14.79 -18.29 -23.26
N ASN A 700 14.36 -18.98 -24.32
CA ASN A 700 14.46 -20.45 -24.42
C ASN A 700 15.91 -20.97 -24.42
N ASN A 701 16.85 -20.15 -24.88
CA ASN A 701 18.28 -20.47 -24.84
C ASN A 701 18.99 -19.91 -23.60
N SER A 702 18.23 -19.49 -22.56
CA SER A 702 18.73 -18.99 -21.28
C SER A 702 19.67 -17.77 -21.37
N PHE A 703 19.52 -16.91 -22.38
CA PHE A 703 20.25 -15.65 -22.44
C PHE A 703 19.63 -14.59 -21.51
N TYR A 704 18.31 -14.59 -21.36
CA TYR A 704 17.58 -13.74 -20.43
C TYR A 704 16.81 -14.60 -19.43
N THR A 705 16.65 -14.07 -18.22
CA THR A 705 15.81 -14.65 -17.18
C THR A 705 14.70 -13.68 -16.85
N ARG A 706 13.45 -14.14 -16.88
CA ARG A 706 12.29 -13.34 -16.47
C ARG A 706 12.04 -13.52 -14.98
N LYS A 707 11.82 -12.41 -14.27
CA LYS A 707 11.33 -12.38 -12.89
C LYS A 707 10.09 -11.49 -12.84
N GLU A 708 9.00 -12.04 -12.35
CA GLU A 708 7.74 -11.32 -12.16
C GLU A 708 7.64 -10.83 -10.71
N SER A 709 7.08 -9.65 -10.53
CA SER A 709 6.87 -8.99 -9.23
C SER A 709 5.52 -8.27 -9.29
N TYR A 710 4.84 -8.15 -8.16
CA TYR A 710 3.56 -7.45 -8.06
C TYR A 710 3.77 -6.08 -7.41
N ASP A 711 3.27 -5.02 -8.05
CA ASP A 711 3.12 -3.70 -7.40
C ASP A 711 1.67 -3.57 -6.89
N TYR A 712 1.51 -3.74 -5.59
CA TYR A 712 0.20 -3.67 -4.92
C TYR A 712 -0.32 -2.24 -4.74
N GLN A 713 0.48 -1.22 -5.06
CA GLN A 713 0.12 0.19 -4.91
C GLN A 713 -0.04 0.91 -6.25
N ALA A 714 -0.01 0.17 -7.37
CA ALA A 714 -0.21 0.70 -8.71
C ALA A 714 -1.68 1.10 -8.96
N ALA A 715 -1.88 2.15 -9.76
CA ALA A 715 -3.20 2.59 -10.20
C ALA A 715 -3.43 2.18 -11.66
N CYS A 716 -4.62 1.65 -11.96
CA CYS A 716 -5.03 1.28 -13.32
C CYS A 716 -6.43 1.82 -13.62
N ALA A 717 -6.70 2.12 -14.89
CA ALA A 717 -8.04 2.47 -15.32
C ALA A 717 -8.98 1.25 -15.09
N PRO A 718 -10.19 1.47 -14.54
CA PRO A 718 -11.12 0.37 -14.31
C PRO A 718 -11.46 -0.30 -15.65
N GLN A 719 -11.24 -1.61 -15.74
CA GLN A 719 -11.71 -2.37 -16.89
C GLN A 719 -13.24 -2.38 -16.87
N PRO A 720 -13.92 -2.08 -18.00
CA PRO A 720 -15.35 -2.29 -18.09
C PRO A 720 -15.61 -3.79 -17.84
N GLN A 721 -16.47 -4.10 -16.86
CA GLN A 721 -16.89 -5.48 -16.62
C GLN A 721 -17.37 -6.06 -17.95
N GLY A 722 -16.63 -7.03 -18.47
CA GLY A 722 -17.02 -7.74 -19.67
C GLY A 722 -18.34 -8.43 -19.38
N ASN A 723 -19.44 -7.86 -19.88
CA ASN A 723 -20.71 -8.56 -19.98
C ASN A 723 -20.55 -9.68 -21.04
N LEU A 724 -19.81 -10.72 -20.68
CA LEU A 724 -20.01 -12.07 -21.22
C LEU A 724 -21.14 -12.77 -20.46
N GLY A 725 -22.12 -11.97 -19.97
CA GLY A 725 -23.44 -12.48 -19.67
C GLY A 725 -24.01 -13.05 -20.95
N ALA A 726 -24.32 -14.34 -20.94
CA ALA A 726 -25.11 -14.97 -21.98
C ALA A 726 -26.29 -14.06 -22.31
N ALA A 727 -26.40 -13.65 -23.58
CA ALA A 727 -27.57 -12.93 -24.07
C ALA A 727 -28.83 -13.68 -23.60
N PRO A 728 -29.87 -12.99 -23.11
CA PRO A 728 -31.10 -13.65 -22.73
C PRO A 728 -31.59 -14.45 -23.94
N ARG A 729 -31.80 -15.76 -23.77
CA ARG A 729 -32.44 -16.59 -24.80
C ARG A 729 -33.88 -16.10 -24.98
N GLY A 730 -34.07 -15.12 -25.86
CA GLY A 730 -35.38 -14.79 -26.40
C GLY A 730 -35.80 -15.91 -27.35
N VAL A 731 -36.80 -16.70 -26.95
CA VAL A 731 -37.47 -17.62 -27.87
C VAL A 731 -38.40 -16.78 -28.73
N PHE A 732 -38.01 -16.49 -29.97
CA PHE A 732 -38.89 -15.90 -30.97
C PHE A 732 -39.77 -17.01 -31.53
N VAL A 733 -41.07 -16.94 -31.27
CA VAL A 733 -42.08 -17.81 -31.91
C VAL A 733 -42.53 -17.07 -33.17
N PRO A 734 -42.14 -17.52 -34.38
CA PRO A 734 -42.49 -16.82 -35.62
C PRO A 734 -44.01 -16.87 -35.85
N THR A 735 -44.56 -15.77 -36.36
CA THR A 735 -45.97 -15.68 -36.74
C THR A 735 -46.14 -16.08 -38.20
N VAL A 736 -47.37 -16.39 -38.63
CA VAL A 736 -47.69 -16.83 -40.01
C VAL A 736 -47.25 -15.80 -41.08
N ALA A 737 -47.12 -14.53 -40.71
CA ALA A 737 -46.59 -13.48 -41.59
C ALA A 737 -45.09 -13.65 -41.92
N ASP A 738 -44.30 -14.29 -41.04
CA ASP A 738 -42.86 -14.51 -41.24
C ASP A 738 -42.59 -15.62 -42.27
N PHE A 739 -43.56 -16.50 -42.52
CA PHE A 739 -43.49 -17.55 -43.55
C PHE A 739 -43.72 -17.03 -44.98
N LEU A 740 -44.34 -15.86 -45.15
CA LEU A 740 -44.78 -15.36 -46.46
C LEU A 740 -43.76 -14.45 -47.17
N ASN A 741 -42.62 -14.14 -46.55
CA ASN A 741 -41.57 -13.29 -47.14
C ASN A 741 -40.35 -14.04 -47.70
N LEU A 742 -40.45 -15.36 -47.90
CA LEU A 742 -39.37 -16.22 -48.41
C LEU A 742 -39.32 -16.30 -49.95
N ALA A 743 -39.51 -15.18 -50.66
CA ALA A 743 -39.62 -15.17 -52.13
C ALA A 743 -38.69 -14.17 -52.87
N TRP A 744 -37.67 -13.60 -52.24
CA TRP A 744 -36.84 -12.54 -52.88
C TRP A 744 -35.32 -12.78 -52.91
N TRP A 745 -34.84 -14.03 -52.83
CA TRP A 745 -33.40 -14.33 -52.97
C TRP A 745 -33.05 -15.49 -53.91
N THR A 746 -33.76 -15.64 -55.03
CA THR A 746 -33.35 -16.53 -56.14
C THR A 746 -33.19 -15.78 -57.45
N SER A 747 -32.15 -14.95 -57.60
CA SER A 747 -31.53 -14.68 -58.91
C SER A 747 -30.36 -13.69 -58.82
N ALA A 748 -29.14 -14.20 -58.61
CA ALA A 748 -27.90 -13.60 -59.10
C ALA A 748 -26.79 -14.66 -59.07
N ALA A 749 -26.86 -15.62 -60.00
CA ALA A 749 -25.81 -16.58 -60.28
C ALA A 749 -25.10 -16.20 -61.59
N GLY A 750 -23.78 -16.02 -61.52
CA GLY A 750 -22.89 -15.85 -62.66
C GLY A 750 -21.45 -16.13 -62.23
N ALA A 751 -20.98 -17.37 -62.47
CA ALA A 751 -19.65 -17.92 -62.19
C ALA A 751 -18.58 -17.40 -63.21
N PRO A 752 -17.26 -17.78 -63.20
CA PRO A 752 -16.61 -18.90 -62.48
C PRO A 752 -15.14 -18.71 -61.97
N TRP A 753 -14.72 -19.70 -61.16
CA TRP A 753 -13.32 -20.09 -60.80
C TRP A 753 -12.67 -20.95 -61.92
N PRO A 754 -11.32 -21.14 -61.96
CA PRO A 754 -10.64 -22.30 -61.30
C PRO A 754 -9.22 -21.95 -60.77
N GLY A 755 -8.51 -22.69 -59.91
CA GLY A 755 -8.64 -24.02 -59.31
C GLY A 755 -7.52 -24.21 -58.26
N GLY A 756 -7.62 -25.25 -57.41
CA GLY A 756 -6.72 -25.47 -56.25
C GLY A 756 -5.58 -26.48 -56.45
N LEU A 757 -4.81 -26.75 -55.39
CA LEU A 757 -4.16 -28.05 -55.14
C LEU A 757 -3.68 -28.23 -53.68
N LYS A 758 -3.87 -29.45 -53.15
CA LYS A 758 -3.50 -30.01 -51.82
C LYS A 758 -1.98 -30.26 -51.67
N ARG A 759 -1.45 -30.27 -50.41
CA ARG A 759 -0.94 -31.48 -49.69
C ARG A 759 -0.05 -31.19 -48.46
N SER A 760 -0.37 -31.88 -47.37
CA SER A 760 0.45 -32.67 -46.42
C SER A 760 1.93 -32.33 -46.16
N GLY A 761 2.32 -32.24 -44.89
CA GLY A 761 3.72 -32.23 -44.43
C GLY A 761 3.93 -33.06 -43.15
N THR A 762 4.80 -34.07 -43.27
CA THR A 762 5.24 -35.06 -42.28
C THR A 762 6.28 -34.53 -41.28
N HIS A 763 6.31 -35.13 -40.09
CA HIS A 763 7.31 -34.95 -39.03
C HIS A 763 8.72 -35.42 -39.44
N CYS A 764 9.75 -34.70 -38.98
CA CYS A 764 11.10 -35.23 -38.68
C CYS A 764 11.76 -34.36 -37.59
N ILE A 765 12.44 -35.04 -36.65
CA ILE A 765 13.00 -34.52 -35.39
C ILE A 765 14.54 -34.78 -35.39
N LEU A 766 15.31 -33.84 -34.80
CA LEU A 766 16.71 -33.87 -34.28
C LEU A 766 17.92 -33.85 -35.25
N PRO A 767 19.16 -33.45 -34.81
CA PRO A 767 19.62 -32.74 -33.59
C PRO A 767 20.54 -31.50 -33.85
N ARG A 768 20.84 -30.75 -32.77
CA ARG A 768 21.86 -29.67 -32.58
C ARG A 768 23.26 -30.00 -33.15
N PRO A 769 24.20 -29.03 -33.39
CA PRO A 769 24.66 -28.03 -32.39
C PRO A 769 24.97 -26.60 -32.88
N LEU A 770 24.99 -25.68 -31.91
CA LEU A 770 25.53 -24.29 -31.93
C LEU A 770 27.07 -24.31 -31.86
N PRO A 771 27.82 -23.28 -32.33
CA PRO A 771 27.91 -22.00 -31.63
C PRO A 771 27.97 -20.73 -32.49
N ALA A 772 27.83 -19.60 -31.80
CA ALA A 772 28.02 -18.24 -32.28
C ALA A 772 29.32 -18.07 -33.08
N THR A 773 29.27 -17.14 -34.05
CA THR A 773 30.27 -16.80 -35.07
C THR A 773 30.20 -17.64 -36.36
N ARG A 774 29.98 -16.93 -37.48
CA ARG A 774 29.96 -17.35 -38.90
C ARG A 774 28.70 -18.09 -39.43
N ALA A 775 27.94 -17.36 -40.26
CA ALA A 775 26.86 -17.88 -41.11
C ALA A 775 27.39 -18.68 -42.33
N PRO A 776 26.56 -19.50 -42.99
CA PRO A 776 25.86 -18.99 -44.18
C PRO A 776 24.36 -19.32 -44.27
N SER A 777 23.72 -18.50 -45.09
CA SER A 777 22.30 -18.25 -45.30
C SER A 777 21.51 -19.38 -45.97
N ARG A 778 20.27 -19.63 -45.51
CA ARG A 778 19.11 -20.07 -46.32
C ARG A 778 17.77 -19.68 -45.64
N PRO A 779 16.68 -19.49 -46.42
CA PRO A 779 15.53 -18.68 -46.01
C PRO A 779 14.54 -19.44 -45.12
N VAL A 780 14.13 -18.81 -44.01
CA VAL A 780 13.03 -19.27 -43.14
C VAL A 780 11.70 -18.76 -43.71
N ARG A 781 10.71 -19.65 -43.91
CA ARG A 781 9.32 -19.27 -44.24
C ARG A 781 8.53 -18.98 -42.95
N PRO A 782 7.56 -18.04 -42.99
CA PRO A 782 6.90 -17.53 -41.80
C PRO A 782 5.90 -18.54 -41.22
N LEU A 783 6.06 -18.87 -39.95
CA LEU A 783 5.02 -19.52 -39.13
C LEU A 783 4.09 -18.42 -38.61
N ARG A 784 2.88 -18.33 -39.18
CA ARG A 784 1.75 -17.59 -38.56
C ARG A 784 1.15 -18.46 -37.46
N ALA A 785 1.77 -18.42 -36.28
CA ALA A 785 1.05 -18.50 -35.03
C ALA A 785 1.22 -17.12 -34.38
N ALA A 786 0.13 -16.46 -33.96
CA ALA A 786 0.21 -15.20 -33.26
C ALA A 786 0.92 -15.45 -31.92
N ALA A 787 2.23 -15.25 -31.87
CA ALA A 787 2.96 -15.12 -30.63
C ALA A 787 2.47 -13.83 -29.98
N ALA A 788 1.79 -13.94 -28.84
CA ALA A 788 1.41 -12.78 -28.06
C ALA A 788 2.68 -12.00 -27.68
N SER A 789 2.69 -10.68 -27.89
CA SER A 789 3.81 -9.83 -27.48
C SER A 789 3.95 -9.89 -25.96
N LEU A 790 5.14 -10.20 -25.47
CA LEU A 790 5.44 -10.04 -24.05
C LEU A 790 5.66 -8.54 -23.80
N THR A 791 4.75 -7.91 -23.06
CA THR A 791 4.87 -6.50 -22.71
C THR A 791 5.64 -6.36 -21.39
N PRO A 792 6.60 -5.42 -21.28
CA PRO A 792 7.36 -5.14 -20.06
C PRO A 792 6.59 -4.26 -19.06
N HIS A 793 5.46 -3.68 -19.48
CA HIS A 793 4.71 -2.69 -18.73
C HIS A 793 3.86 -3.32 -17.62
N PRO A 794 3.55 -2.57 -16.53
CA PRO A 794 2.62 -3.00 -15.51
C PRO A 794 1.30 -3.43 -16.15
N CYS A 795 1.04 -4.74 -16.14
CA CYS A 795 -0.22 -5.29 -16.63
C CYS A 795 -1.20 -5.40 -15.46
N PRO A 796 -2.46 -4.97 -15.61
CA PRO A 796 -3.50 -5.30 -14.66
C PRO A 796 -3.59 -6.82 -14.55
N ALA A 797 -3.34 -7.35 -13.36
CA ALA A 797 -3.44 -8.76 -13.05
C ALA A 797 -4.12 -8.91 -11.69
N ASP A 798 -4.97 -9.91 -11.52
CA ASP A 798 -5.71 -10.15 -10.28
C ASP A 798 -4.85 -10.71 -9.13
N GLY A 799 -3.52 -10.56 -9.23
CA GLY A 799 -2.56 -11.05 -8.24
C GLY A 799 -2.41 -12.58 -8.23
N PRO A 800 -1.58 -13.12 -7.33
CA PRO A 800 -1.54 -14.56 -7.06
C PRO A 800 -2.88 -15.03 -6.45
N GLU A 801 -3.27 -16.28 -6.73
CA GLU A 801 -4.51 -16.84 -6.16
C GLU A 801 -4.42 -16.90 -4.63
N GLN A 802 -5.24 -16.08 -3.96
CA GLN A 802 -5.24 -15.95 -2.51
C GLN A 802 -5.56 -17.27 -1.78
N CYS A 803 -6.35 -18.14 -2.43
CA CYS A 803 -6.70 -19.46 -1.92
C CYS A 803 -5.49 -20.40 -1.78
N GLU A 804 -4.45 -20.23 -2.60
CA GLU A 804 -3.21 -21.01 -2.51
C GLU A 804 -2.26 -20.43 -1.46
N LEU A 805 -2.14 -19.10 -1.41
CA LEU A 805 -1.27 -18.40 -0.45
C LEU A 805 -1.62 -18.72 1.01
N VAL A 806 -2.92 -18.85 1.31
CA VAL A 806 -3.38 -19.13 2.66
C VAL A 806 -3.06 -20.56 3.13
N GLN A 807 -2.81 -21.50 2.20
CA GLN A 807 -2.40 -22.86 2.59
C GLN A 807 -0.97 -22.89 3.16
N ARG A 808 -0.14 -21.91 2.79
CA ARG A 808 1.22 -21.72 3.31
C ARG A 808 1.39 -20.25 3.71
N PRO A 809 0.73 -19.82 4.80
CA PRO A 809 0.78 -18.43 5.20
C PRO A 809 2.19 -18.08 5.65
N ARG A 810 2.61 -16.84 5.36
CA ARG A 810 3.89 -16.30 5.85
C ARG A 810 3.93 -16.34 7.38
N TYR A 811 5.13 -16.56 7.92
CA TYR A 811 5.33 -16.56 9.37
C TYR A 811 5.01 -15.19 9.97
N ARG A 812 4.37 -15.20 11.13
CA ARG A 812 4.03 -14.00 11.91
C ARG A 812 3.96 -14.32 13.39
N ARG A 813 3.92 -13.28 14.22
CA ARG A 813 3.75 -13.40 15.67
C ARG A 813 2.59 -12.53 16.13
N GLY A 814 1.54 -13.16 16.65
CA GLY A 814 0.43 -12.44 17.28
C GLY A 814 0.86 -11.72 18.57
N PRO A 815 0.06 -10.78 19.07
CA PRO A 815 0.38 -10.06 20.30
C PRO A 815 0.47 -10.99 21.51
N HIS A 816 1.39 -10.67 22.41
CA HIS A 816 1.71 -11.49 23.58
C HIS A 816 0.63 -11.56 24.65
N ILE A 817 -0.23 -10.54 24.70
CA ILE A 817 -1.18 -10.36 25.79
C ILE A 817 -2.59 -10.39 25.20
N CYS A 818 -3.42 -11.23 25.81
CA CYS A 818 -4.81 -11.42 25.45
C CYS A 818 -5.68 -11.26 26.69
N PHE A 819 -6.71 -10.43 26.60
CA PHE A 819 -7.72 -10.27 27.65
C PHE A 819 -9.08 -10.83 27.17
N ASP A 820 -9.39 -12.09 27.49
CA ASP A 820 -10.69 -12.71 27.17
C ASP A 820 -11.43 -13.19 28.43
N TYR A 821 -10.87 -14.17 29.14
CA TYR A 821 -11.62 -14.84 30.20
C TYR A 821 -11.27 -14.30 31.58
N ASN A 822 -12.25 -13.67 32.24
CA ASN A 822 -12.19 -13.42 33.67
C ASN A 822 -13.46 -13.96 34.34
N ALA A 823 -13.29 -14.82 35.35
CA ALA A 823 -14.39 -15.48 36.05
C ALA A 823 -15.38 -14.50 36.71
N THR A 824 -14.97 -13.25 36.93
CA THR A 824 -15.76 -12.20 37.59
C THR A 824 -16.57 -11.30 36.64
N VAL A 825 -16.44 -11.48 35.30
CA VAL A 825 -17.18 -10.72 34.28
C VAL A 825 -18.69 -10.82 34.53
N ARG A 826 -19.40 -9.68 34.49
CA ARG A 826 -20.86 -9.67 34.60
C ARG A 826 -21.43 -10.45 33.41
N ARG A 827 -22.13 -11.54 33.70
CA ARG A 827 -22.95 -12.24 32.70
C ARG A 827 -24.08 -11.27 32.34
N GLY A 828 -24.29 -11.00 31.06
CA GLY A 828 -25.24 -9.99 30.58
C GLY A 828 -26.70 -10.36 30.80
N VAL A 829 -27.12 -10.51 32.05
CA VAL A 829 -28.51 -10.82 32.46
C VAL A 829 -28.92 -9.98 33.69
N THR A 830 -28.36 -8.79 33.86
CA THR A 830 -28.91 -7.82 34.81
C THR A 830 -29.17 -6.54 34.03
N ASP A 831 -30.33 -6.52 33.37
CA ASP A 831 -31.36 -5.46 33.47
C ASP A 831 -32.18 -5.36 32.16
N LEU A 832 -32.97 -6.39 31.85
CA LEU A 832 -34.04 -6.32 30.84
C LEU A 832 -35.27 -5.54 31.36
N THR A 833 -35.11 -4.78 32.47
CA THR A 833 -36.16 -4.01 33.13
C THR A 833 -35.90 -2.50 33.22
N SER A 834 -34.75 -1.98 32.76
CA SER A 834 -34.46 -0.53 32.86
C SER A 834 -34.13 0.20 31.55
N ARG A 835 -34.04 -0.49 30.40
CA ARG A 835 -34.18 0.19 29.10
C ARG A 835 -35.63 0.11 28.65
N SER A 836 -36.40 1.13 29.01
CA SER A 836 -37.65 1.44 28.31
C SER A 836 -37.39 1.41 26.81
N PRO A 837 -38.23 0.76 25.98
CA PRO A 837 -38.08 0.81 24.54
C PRO A 837 -38.07 2.28 24.10
N PRO A 838 -37.31 2.67 23.06
CA PRO A 838 -37.59 3.92 22.40
C PRO A 838 -39.05 3.84 21.98
N GLN A 839 -39.89 4.67 22.58
CA GLN A 839 -41.27 4.81 22.15
C GLN A 839 -41.22 5.09 20.65
N SER A 840 -41.95 4.25 19.92
CA SER A 840 -42.30 4.42 18.51
C SER A 840 -42.37 5.90 18.13
N TRP A 841 -41.60 6.29 17.12
CA TRP A 841 -41.92 7.39 16.25
C TRP A 841 -42.53 6.84 14.98
#